data_AF-A0AAJ1AVY3-F1
#
_entry.id   AF-A0AAJ1AVY3-F1
#
_cell.length_a   1.000
_cell.length_b   1.000
_cell.length_c   1.000
_cell.angle_alpha   90.00
_cell.angle_beta   90.00
_cell.angle_gamma   90.00
#
_symmetry.space_group_name_H-M   'P 1'
#
loop_
_entity.id
_entity.type
_entity.pdbx_description
1 polymer ?
#
loop_
_entity_poly.entity_id
_entity_poly.type
_entity_poly.pdbx_seq_one_letter_code
_entity_poly.pdbx_strand_id
1 'polypeptide(L)'
;MKRTEFNIEISAENVLESLGVTRQSELYEEMQEELSELLPGAYEKIKPVALLEFGNLKEHSVMRNGRRMTEVLYGLCSIGHEMSSWSTQLFAEGDYVKGMLVDAIADDYLFQMDRKLEGTVIELCKNKKKGIAGRIEAPKDIPMSIQKEAFLAVHAEKEGISIKESYMYDPVKTLCLIYLLDEKETRFSPGHDCAHCENLACKKRQGKQVSVTVCTENEERIIQAKQSETLLSALWQSEIFLPAICAGRGTCGKCKVRVEVGAEEPSEEERKYFSQEELDAGWRLACCMRVTKDTRIILKTEEEEMYVVADGQSDADSKGTENGRYGIAVDIGTTTIAMQLIELETRQIIDTYTAINRQRTFGADVISRIDASNHGKREVLRQTIQKSLAEGIRELIKQVSVPVEQVIIAANTTMVHLLMGYSCETLGVYPFTPVNIQTIETTLKELLRTEEISDCPVVVLPGISTYVGGDIISGLFALEFDKRKEISVLIDLGTNGEMAIGNQERILVTSTAAGPAFEGGNIVCGTGSIPGAICHVAMDADLHVETETIGGKPPVGICGTGVIESTCELLRTERIDETGRLDEEYFKEGFPLTEDEKIRIYQKDVREIQLAKSAIRAGMETLIRKYQVSCEDIDQMYIAGGFGYKLDIEKAVQIGLLPEECKEKITAVGNSSLQGAKKSLETDDAKARWESLVRHSEEIELASSKEFQELYMEHMLFPEE
;
A
#
# COMPACT_ATOMS: atom_id res chain seq x y z
N MET A 1 -32.22 23.21 34.15
CA MET A 1 -33.02 21.95 34.29
C MET A 1 -32.07 20.79 34.63
N LYS A 2 -32.51 19.87 35.49
CA LYS A 2 -31.80 18.61 35.81
C LYS A 2 -32.68 17.42 35.46
N ARG A 3 -32.11 16.39 34.84
CA ARG A 3 -32.73 15.10 34.57
C ARG A 3 -31.79 13.97 35.00
N THR A 4 -32.28 13.06 35.82
CA THR A 4 -31.50 11.91 36.32
C THR A 4 -32.08 10.56 35.92
N GLU A 5 -33.28 10.55 35.32
CA GLU A 5 -33.96 9.31 34.93
C GLU A 5 -33.87 9.09 33.41
N PHE A 6 -33.21 7.99 33.07
CA PHE A 6 -33.00 7.51 31.71
C PHE A 6 -33.34 6.02 31.66
N ASN A 7 -34.47 5.69 31.00
CA ASN A 7 -34.83 4.30 30.77
C ASN A 7 -34.06 3.76 29.55
N ILE A 8 -32.75 3.55 29.68
CA ILE A 8 -31.86 3.11 28.60
C ILE A 8 -31.62 1.60 28.72
N GLU A 9 -31.74 0.91 27.59
CA GLU A 9 -31.38 -0.49 27.46
C GLU A 9 -30.07 -0.58 26.65
N ILE A 10 -29.03 -1.12 27.27
CA ILE A 10 -27.72 -1.30 26.63
C ILE A 10 -27.84 -2.43 25.60
N SER A 11 -27.57 -2.12 24.33
CA SER A 11 -27.60 -3.11 23.25
C SER A 11 -26.26 -3.82 23.15
N ALA A 12 -26.28 -5.15 23.28
CA ALA A 12 -25.09 -5.97 23.12
C ALA A 12 -24.44 -5.75 21.74
N GLU A 13 -25.26 -5.67 20.70
CA GLU A 13 -24.81 -5.41 19.33
C GLU A 13 -24.09 -4.06 19.22
N ASN A 14 -24.65 -2.98 19.79
CA ASN A 14 -24.01 -1.65 19.73
C ASN A 14 -22.67 -1.60 20.47
N VAL A 15 -22.58 -2.29 21.62
CA VAL A 15 -21.36 -2.34 22.44
C VAL A 15 -20.28 -3.15 21.72
N LEU A 16 -20.61 -4.33 21.22
CA LEU A 16 -19.66 -5.20 20.51
C LEU A 16 -19.20 -4.58 19.18
N GLU A 17 -20.11 -3.97 18.41
CA GLU A 17 -19.75 -3.27 17.18
C GLU A 17 -18.80 -2.08 17.44
N SER A 18 -18.95 -1.39 18.58
CA SER A 18 -18.03 -0.31 18.96
C SER A 18 -16.59 -0.81 19.19
N LEU A 19 -16.45 -2.06 19.62
CA LEU A 19 -15.17 -2.76 19.75
C LEU A 19 -14.70 -3.40 18.42
N GLY A 20 -15.48 -3.31 17.35
CA GLY A 20 -15.17 -3.91 16.05
C GLY A 20 -15.55 -5.38 15.92
N VAL A 21 -16.37 -5.89 16.84
CA VAL A 21 -16.81 -7.28 16.89
C VAL A 21 -18.23 -7.35 16.32
N THR A 22 -18.38 -8.03 15.20
CA THR A 22 -19.67 -8.18 14.48
C THR A 22 -20.18 -9.61 14.63
N ARG A 23 -21.44 -9.87 14.25
CA ARG A 23 -21.99 -11.24 14.28
C ARG A 23 -21.21 -12.28 13.43
N GLN A 24 -20.33 -11.81 12.54
CA GLN A 24 -19.47 -12.65 11.70
C GLN A 24 -18.10 -12.91 12.35
N SER A 25 -17.78 -12.23 13.45
CA SER A 25 -16.53 -12.39 14.18
C SER A 25 -16.56 -13.69 15.00
N GLU A 26 -15.48 -14.46 14.97
CA GLU A 26 -15.35 -15.73 15.71
C GLU A 26 -15.50 -15.55 17.24
N LEU A 27 -15.15 -14.36 17.75
CA LEU A 27 -15.23 -14.00 19.18
C LEU A 27 -16.60 -13.44 19.60
N TYR A 28 -17.57 -13.33 18.69
CA TYR A 28 -18.83 -12.63 18.98
C TYR A 28 -19.63 -13.30 20.11
N GLU A 29 -19.74 -14.63 20.10
CA GLU A 29 -20.50 -15.37 21.11
C GLU A 29 -19.85 -15.26 22.50
N GLU A 30 -18.53 -15.44 22.59
CA GLU A 30 -17.76 -15.32 23.83
C GLU A 30 -17.87 -13.92 24.44
N MET A 31 -17.68 -12.88 23.63
CA MET A 31 -17.77 -11.50 24.11
C MET A 31 -19.20 -11.09 24.45
N GLN A 32 -20.21 -11.68 23.81
CA GLN A 32 -21.61 -11.47 24.16
C GLN A 32 -21.97 -12.09 25.52
N GLU A 33 -21.42 -13.25 25.84
CA GLU A 33 -21.59 -13.90 27.14
C GLU A 33 -20.96 -13.05 28.25
N GLU A 34 -19.70 -12.66 28.09
CA GLU A 34 -18.98 -11.78 29.03
C GLU A 34 -19.68 -10.43 29.23
N LEU A 35 -20.18 -9.83 28.15
CA LEU A 35 -20.96 -8.60 28.23
C LEU A 35 -22.22 -8.79 29.07
N SER A 36 -22.92 -9.90 28.89
CA SER A 36 -24.17 -10.19 29.62
C SER A 36 -23.94 -10.33 31.13
N GLU A 37 -22.79 -10.86 31.56
CA GLU A 37 -22.40 -10.92 32.97
C GLU A 37 -22.10 -9.54 33.58
N LEU A 38 -21.54 -8.61 32.79
CA LEU A 38 -21.16 -7.28 33.25
C LEU A 38 -22.35 -6.32 33.36
N LEU A 39 -23.41 -6.51 32.56
CA LEU A 39 -24.54 -5.59 32.46
C LEU A 39 -25.22 -5.25 33.80
N PRO A 40 -25.55 -6.22 34.70
CA PRO A 40 -26.17 -5.91 35.99
C PRO A 40 -25.31 -4.97 36.85
N GLY A 41 -24.00 -5.22 36.91
CA GLY A 41 -23.05 -4.37 37.63
C GLY A 41 -22.88 -2.98 36.99
N ALA A 42 -22.96 -2.90 35.65
CA ALA A 42 -22.93 -1.63 34.95
C ALA A 42 -24.14 -0.76 35.29
N TYR A 43 -25.36 -1.32 35.28
CA TYR A 43 -26.57 -0.56 35.63
C TYR A 43 -26.56 -0.03 37.08
N GLU A 44 -25.97 -0.75 38.02
CA GLU A 44 -25.84 -0.28 39.42
C GLU A 44 -24.87 0.90 39.55
N LYS A 45 -23.78 0.87 38.78
CA LYS A 45 -22.69 1.86 38.82
C LYS A 45 -22.97 3.12 38.01
N ILE A 46 -23.82 3.02 36.99
CA ILE A 46 -24.20 4.17 36.15
C ILE A 46 -25.12 5.09 36.94
N LYS A 47 -24.66 6.33 37.16
CA LYS A 47 -25.39 7.40 37.85
C LYS A 47 -25.65 8.54 36.88
N PRO A 48 -26.68 8.44 36.03
CA PRO A 48 -26.86 9.37 34.93
C PRO A 48 -27.40 10.71 35.44
N VAL A 49 -26.78 11.79 34.98
CA VAL A 49 -27.25 13.16 35.21
C VAL A 49 -27.11 13.96 33.91
N ALA A 50 -28.16 14.68 33.55
CA ALA A 50 -28.15 15.65 32.49
C ALA A 50 -28.59 17.01 33.01
N LEU A 51 -27.78 18.03 32.75
CA LEU A 51 -27.98 19.40 33.15
C LEU A 51 -28.13 20.25 31.90
N LEU A 52 -29.19 21.06 31.83
CA LEU A 52 -29.49 21.91 30.68
C LEU A 52 -29.79 23.33 31.16
N GLU A 53 -29.12 24.34 30.61
CA GLU A 53 -29.35 25.74 30.98
C GLU A 53 -29.23 26.69 29.79
N PHE A 54 -30.15 27.66 29.70
CA PHE A 54 -30.14 28.65 28.63
C PHE A 54 -29.05 29.68 28.89
N GLY A 55 -28.34 30.09 27.85
CA GLY A 55 -27.26 31.06 27.97
C GLY A 55 -26.93 31.76 26.65
N ASN A 56 -25.79 32.45 26.66
CA ASN A 56 -25.26 33.11 25.48
C ASN A 56 -23.77 32.82 25.38
N LEU A 57 -23.28 32.58 24.17
CA LEU A 57 -21.86 32.52 23.87
C LEU A 57 -21.23 33.90 24.14
N LYS A 58 -20.40 34.02 25.18
CA LYS A 58 -19.81 35.31 25.56
C LYS A 58 -18.67 35.75 24.65
N GLU A 59 -17.70 34.87 24.46
CA GLU A 59 -16.44 35.17 23.76
C GLU A 59 -16.43 34.66 22.32
N HIS A 60 -17.46 33.90 21.94
CA HIS A 60 -17.51 33.17 20.67
C HIS A 60 -18.82 33.49 19.95
N SER A 61 -18.83 33.35 18.63
CA SER A 61 -20.08 33.36 17.87
C SER A 61 -19.96 32.45 16.68
N VAL A 62 -21.01 31.66 16.45
CA VAL A 62 -21.04 30.70 15.34
C VAL A 62 -21.93 31.22 14.23
N MET A 63 -21.45 31.16 13.00
CA MET A 63 -22.25 31.47 11.82
C MET A 63 -23.01 30.22 11.39
N ARG A 64 -24.34 30.30 11.27
CA ARG A 64 -25.15 29.20 10.72
C ARG A 64 -26.29 29.77 9.89
N ASN A 65 -26.50 29.22 8.69
CA ASN A 65 -27.50 29.71 7.72
C ASN A 65 -27.37 31.22 7.42
N GLY A 66 -26.14 31.73 7.32
CA GLY A 66 -25.85 33.15 7.05
C GLY A 66 -26.15 34.11 8.21
N ARG A 67 -26.42 33.60 9.43
CA ARG A 67 -26.71 34.40 10.61
C ARG A 67 -25.72 34.12 11.73
N ARG A 68 -25.39 35.16 12.50
CA ARG A 68 -24.59 35.07 13.71
C ARG A 68 -25.46 34.56 14.85
N MET A 69 -25.09 33.43 15.43
CA MET A 69 -25.81 32.79 16.53
C MET A 69 -25.04 33.02 17.83
N THR A 70 -25.74 33.54 18.84
CA THR A 70 -25.19 33.82 20.17
C THR A 70 -26.00 33.19 21.28
N GLU A 71 -27.31 33.04 21.12
CA GLU A 71 -28.17 32.35 22.08
C GLU A 71 -28.01 30.83 21.97
N VAL A 72 -27.82 30.18 23.13
CA VAL A 72 -27.60 28.74 23.21
C VAL A 72 -28.35 28.09 24.36
N LEU A 73 -28.57 26.79 24.24
CA LEU A 73 -28.86 25.91 25.36
C LEU A 73 -27.61 25.08 25.64
N TYR A 74 -26.98 25.30 26.78
CA TYR A 74 -25.87 24.47 27.25
C TYR A 74 -26.40 23.18 27.85
N GLY A 75 -25.69 22.09 27.61
CA GLY A 75 -25.98 20.78 28.16
C GLY A 75 -24.72 20.07 28.65
N LEU A 76 -24.81 19.41 29.80
CA LEU A 76 -23.82 18.44 30.26
C LEU A 76 -24.51 17.14 30.66
N CYS A 77 -24.00 16.04 30.13
CA CYS A 77 -24.45 14.69 30.47
C CYS A 77 -23.30 13.92 31.09
N SER A 78 -23.51 13.26 32.22
CA SER A 78 -22.50 12.41 32.85
C SER A 78 -23.13 11.14 33.37
N ILE A 79 -22.36 10.05 33.41
CA ILE A 79 -22.75 8.79 34.05
C ILE A 79 -22.06 8.56 35.40
N GLY A 80 -21.28 9.52 35.90
CA GLY A 80 -20.54 9.42 37.16
C GLY A 80 -19.17 8.74 37.04
N HIS A 81 -18.46 8.59 38.16
CA HIS A 81 -17.08 8.06 38.20
C HIS A 81 -17.00 6.53 38.21
N GLU A 82 -18.04 5.83 38.68
CA GLU A 82 -17.92 4.42 39.06
C GLU A 82 -17.60 3.51 37.89
N MET A 83 -18.13 3.78 36.70
CA MET A 83 -17.82 3.01 35.48
C MET A 83 -16.35 3.16 35.06
N SER A 84 -15.83 4.39 35.05
CA SER A 84 -14.43 4.65 34.71
C SER A 84 -13.48 4.05 35.75
N SER A 85 -13.81 4.14 37.04
CA SER A 85 -13.04 3.49 38.11
C SER A 85 -13.05 1.97 37.96
N TRP A 86 -14.20 1.38 37.61
CA TRP A 86 -14.33 -0.06 37.43
C TRP A 86 -13.54 -0.56 36.22
N SER A 87 -13.62 0.12 35.08
CA SER A 87 -12.80 -0.19 33.91
C SER A 87 -11.30 -0.10 34.22
N THR A 88 -10.88 0.97 34.92
CA THR A 88 -9.48 1.15 35.34
C THR A 88 -9.00 0.02 36.26
N GLN A 89 -9.85 -0.42 37.19
CA GLN A 89 -9.54 -1.53 38.09
C GLN A 89 -9.36 -2.83 37.32
N LEU A 90 -10.27 -3.16 36.39
CA LEU A 90 -10.18 -4.38 35.57
C LEU A 90 -8.90 -4.41 34.72
N PHE A 91 -8.50 -3.26 34.16
CA PHE A 91 -7.21 -3.15 33.46
C PHE A 91 -6.02 -3.37 34.39
N ALA A 92 -6.06 -2.89 35.63
CA ALA A 92 -5.00 -3.10 36.61
C ALA A 92 -4.90 -4.55 37.10
N GLU A 93 -6.02 -5.27 37.11
CA GLU A 93 -6.13 -6.68 37.51
C GLU A 93 -5.76 -7.65 36.36
N GLY A 94 -5.59 -7.15 35.13
CA GLY A 94 -5.22 -7.93 33.95
C GLY A 94 -6.41 -8.46 33.14
N ASP A 95 -7.64 -8.11 33.51
CA ASP A 95 -8.88 -8.50 32.83
C ASP A 95 -9.21 -7.52 31.69
N TYR A 96 -8.33 -7.47 30.68
CA TYR A 96 -8.39 -6.47 29.60
C TYR A 96 -9.71 -6.49 28.81
N VAL A 97 -10.27 -7.68 28.51
CA VAL A 97 -11.53 -7.82 27.76
C VAL A 97 -12.70 -7.22 28.55
N LYS A 98 -12.80 -7.51 29.85
CA LYS A 98 -13.82 -6.94 30.73
C LYS A 98 -13.63 -5.43 30.88
N GLY A 99 -12.38 -4.98 31.02
CA GLY A 99 -12.04 -3.55 31.06
C GLY A 99 -12.52 -2.79 29.81
N MET A 100 -12.30 -3.36 28.63
CA MET A 100 -12.76 -2.82 27.34
C MET A 100 -14.29 -2.83 27.23
N LEU A 101 -14.96 -3.93 27.63
CA LEU A 101 -16.42 -4.04 27.61
C LEU A 101 -17.07 -3.01 28.54
N VAL A 102 -16.57 -2.84 29.76
CA VAL A 102 -17.07 -1.84 30.72
C VAL A 102 -16.92 -0.42 30.18
N ASP A 103 -15.79 -0.10 29.54
CA ASP A 103 -15.58 1.23 28.96
C ASP A 103 -16.51 1.49 27.74
N ALA A 104 -16.74 0.46 26.92
CA ALA A 104 -17.66 0.51 25.78
C ALA A 104 -19.14 0.61 26.21
N ILE A 105 -19.53 -0.08 27.28
CA ILE A 105 -20.87 0.07 27.90
C ILE A 105 -21.08 1.52 28.36
N ALA A 106 -20.08 2.10 29.03
CA ALA A 106 -20.13 3.47 29.50
C ALA A 106 -20.33 4.47 28.35
N ASP A 107 -19.59 4.30 27.24
CA ASP A 107 -19.76 5.13 26.05
C ASP A 107 -21.12 4.94 25.39
N ASP A 108 -21.56 3.69 25.19
CA ASP A 108 -22.87 3.43 24.58
C ASP A 108 -24.00 4.06 25.38
N TYR A 109 -23.98 3.91 26.71
CA TYR A 109 -24.99 4.52 27.58
C TYR A 109 -24.98 6.05 27.47
N LEU A 110 -23.81 6.69 27.50
CA LEU A 110 -23.68 8.14 27.39
C LEU A 110 -24.20 8.66 26.03
N PHE A 111 -23.95 7.93 24.93
CA PHE A 111 -24.53 8.25 23.62
C PHE A 111 -26.05 8.02 23.54
N GLN A 112 -26.57 7.01 24.23
CA GLN A 112 -28.01 6.81 24.33
C GLN A 112 -28.70 7.90 25.17
N MET A 113 -28.03 8.42 26.21
CA MET A 113 -28.52 9.57 26.97
C MET A 113 -28.68 10.80 26.10
N ASP A 114 -27.67 11.11 25.28
CA ASP A 114 -27.72 12.21 24.30
C ASP A 114 -28.95 12.10 23.39
N ARG A 115 -29.16 10.93 22.77
CA ARG A 115 -30.35 10.67 21.91
C ARG A 115 -31.67 10.83 22.67
N LYS A 116 -31.75 10.36 23.93
CA LYS A 116 -32.97 10.50 24.75
C LYS A 116 -33.22 11.92 25.27
N LEU A 117 -32.23 12.81 25.18
CA LEU A 117 -32.37 14.22 25.54
C LEU A 117 -32.94 15.07 24.43
N GLU A 118 -32.86 14.64 23.16
CA GLU A 118 -33.36 15.43 22.03
C GLU A 118 -34.82 15.88 22.23
N GLY A 119 -35.69 14.96 22.65
CA GLY A 119 -37.10 15.28 22.94
C GLY A 119 -37.25 16.32 24.06
N THR A 120 -36.49 16.19 25.15
CA THR A 120 -36.48 17.14 26.27
C THR A 120 -35.97 18.51 25.83
N VAL A 121 -34.90 18.55 25.04
CA VAL A 121 -34.31 19.78 24.51
C VAL A 121 -35.31 20.51 23.60
N ILE A 122 -35.99 19.77 22.72
CA ILE A 122 -37.05 20.32 21.85
C ILE A 122 -38.18 20.91 22.70
N GLU A 123 -38.64 20.19 23.73
CA GLU A 123 -39.73 20.67 24.59
C GLU A 123 -39.36 21.93 25.37
N LEU A 124 -38.15 21.98 25.94
CA LEU A 124 -37.62 23.17 26.60
C LEU A 124 -37.57 24.38 25.67
N CYS A 125 -37.09 24.19 24.43
CA CYS A 125 -37.01 25.26 23.44
C CYS A 125 -38.39 25.73 23.00
N LYS A 126 -39.36 24.82 22.82
CA LYS A 126 -40.77 25.15 22.55
C LYS A 126 -41.37 26.01 23.67
N ASN A 127 -41.15 25.64 24.92
CA ASN A 127 -41.64 26.40 26.08
C ASN A 127 -41.04 27.82 26.16
N LYS A 128 -39.84 28.02 25.60
CA LYS A 128 -39.18 29.32 25.47
C LYS A 128 -39.44 30.05 24.15
N LYS A 129 -40.29 29.49 23.28
CA LYS A 129 -40.57 30.02 21.92
C LYS A 129 -39.29 30.20 21.11
N LYS A 130 -38.44 29.17 21.09
CA LYS A 130 -37.19 29.12 20.31
C LYS A 130 -37.15 27.84 19.48
N GLY A 131 -36.57 27.93 18.28
CA GLY A 131 -36.14 26.79 17.48
C GLY A 131 -34.71 26.37 17.80
N ILE A 132 -34.23 25.31 17.14
CA ILE A 132 -32.85 24.81 17.24
C ILE A 132 -32.25 24.75 15.84
N ALA A 133 -31.23 25.57 15.59
CA ALA A 133 -30.54 25.67 14.31
C ALA A 133 -29.54 24.53 14.06
N GLY A 134 -29.06 23.91 15.14
CA GLY A 134 -28.10 22.83 15.09
C GLY A 134 -27.36 22.65 16.42
N ARG A 135 -26.64 21.53 16.54
CA ARG A 135 -25.67 21.29 17.61
C ARG A 135 -24.26 21.66 17.15
N ILE A 136 -23.44 22.13 18.08
CA ILE A 136 -22.00 22.37 17.89
C ILE A 136 -21.19 21.68 18.98
N GLU A 137 -19.97 21.28 18.65
CA GLU A 137 -19.09 20.52 19.55
C GLU A 137 -17.66 21.11 19.55
N ALA A 138 -16.99 21.04 20.70
CA ALA A 138 -15.59 21.46 20.83
C ALA A 138 -14.63 20.27 20.66
N PRO A 139 -13.42 20.47 20.09
CA PRO A 139 -12.85 21.72 19.58
C PRO A 139 -13.31 22.12 18.17
N LYS A 140 -14.07 21.25 17.50
CA LYS A 140 -14.31 21.30 16.05
C LYS A 140 -15.05 22.55 15.59
N ASP A 141 -16.21 22.80 16.16
CA ASP A 141 -17.08 23.90 15.75
C ASP A 141 -16.84 25.17 16.58
N ILE A 142 -16.18 25.03 17.74
CA ILE A 142 -15.94 26.08 18.72
C ILE A 142 -14.77 25.69 19.65
N PRO A 143 -13.92 26.63 20.12
CA PRO A 143 -12.75 26.28 20.93
C PRO A 143 -13.07 25.55 22.24
N MET A 144 -12.12 24.73 22.72
CA MET A 144 -12.23 23.94 23.97
C MET A 144 -12.64 24.74 25.20
N SER A 145 -12.34 26.05 25.23
CA SER A 145 -12.73 26.96 26.32
C SER A 145 -14.23 26.97 26.59
N ILE A 146 -15.06 26.63 25.59
CA ILE A 146 -16.51 26.58 25.73
C ILE A 146 -16.98 25.55 26.76
N GLN A 147 -16.20 24.48 26.98
CA GLN A 147 -16.53 23.45 27.96
C GLN A 147 -16.57 24.03 29.38
N LYS A 148 -15.68 24.98 29.69
CA LYS A 148 -15.69 25.71 30.96
C LYS A 148 -16.87 26.66 31.08
N GLU A 149 -17.30 27.27 29.97
CA GLU A 149 -18.50 28.12 29.96
C GLU A 149 -19.76 27.28 30.20
N ALA A 150 -19.90 26.15 29.51
CA ALA A 150 -21.01 25.21 29.69
C ALA A 150 -21.06 24.67 31.13
N PHE A 151 -19.90 24.30 31.68
CA PHE A 151 -19.74 23.86 33.08
C PHE A 151 -20.32 24.86 34.08
N LEU A 152 -19.91 26.13 33.95
CA LEU A 152 -20.36 27.21 34.84
C LEU A 152 -21.84 27.53 34.63
N ALA A 153 -22.31 27.50 33.37
CA ALA A 153 -23.69 27.85 33.02
C ALA A 153 -24.69 26.86 33.63
N VAL A 154 -24.40 25.56 33.58
CA VAL A 154 -25.32 24.54 34.09
C VAL A 154 -25.12 24.20 35.58
N HIS A 155 -24.21 24.90 36.27
CA HIS A 155 -23.85 24.67 37.67
C HIS A 155 -23.43 23.22 37.98
N ALA A 156 -22.59 22.65 37.10
CA ALA A 156 -22.21 21.24 37.15
C ALA A 156 -21.45 20.85 38.43
N GLU A 157 -20.83 21.81 39.14
CA GLU A 157 -20.14 21.57 40.41
C GLU A 157 -21.07 21.02 41.50
N LYS A 158 -22.37 21.35 41.43
CA LYS A 158 -23.37 20.87 42.40
C LYS A 158 -23.69 19.39 42.26
N GLU A 159 -23.32 18.79 41.13
CA GLU A 159 -23.56 17.39 40.79
C GLU A 159 -22.27 16.56 40.81
N GLY A 160 -21.22 17.07 41.45
CA GLY A 160 -19.95 16.36 41.59
C GLY A 160 -19.12 16.29 40.31
N ILE A 161 -19.47 17.06 39.28
CA ILE A 161 -18.65 17.20 38.08
C ILE A 161 -17.64 18.33 38.33
N SER A 162 -16.40 18.13 37.92
CA SER A 162 -15.36 19.16 37.90
C SER A 162 -14.74 19.26 36.50
N ILE A 163 -13.97 20.32 36.26
CA ILE A 163 -13.26 20.53 35.00
C ILE A 163 -11.82 20.97 35.27
N LYS A 164 -10.86 20.33 34.61
CA LYS A 164 -9.43 20.64 34.73
C LYS A 164 -9.05 21.87 33.90
N GLU A 165 -7.86 22.42 34.11
CA GLU A 165 -7.32 23.52 33.28
C GLU A 165 -7.22 23.16 31.80
N SER A 166 -6.99 21.87 31.50
CA SER A 166 -7.02 21.31 30.15
C SER A 166 -8.42 21.22 29.52
N TYR A 167 -9.45 21.75 30.19
CA TYR A 167 -10.86 21.65 29.81
C TYR A 167 -11.45 20.24 29.78
N MET A 168 -10.76 19.26 30.37
CA MET A 168 -11.27 17.89 30.51
C MET A 168 -12.17 17.80 31.75
N TYR A 169 -13.36 17.23 31.58
CA TYR A 169 -14.25 16.93 32.70
C TYR A 169 -13.75 15.78 33.56
N ASP A 170 -14.14 15.81 34.83
CA ASP A 170 -14.01 14.70 35.76
C ASP A 170 -15.35 14.57 36.51
N PRO A 171 -16.14 13.49 36.30
CA PRO A 171 -15.79 12.25 35.60
C PRO A 171 -15.51 12.40 34.10
N VAL A 172 -14.62 11.55 33.57
CA VAL A 172 -14.21 11.55 32.16
C VAL A 172 -15.38 11.22 31.21
N LYS A 173 -16.29 10.34 31.62
CA LYS A 173 -17.50 9.98 30.85
C LYS A 173 -18.58 11.06 31.03
N THR A 174 -18.23 12.27 30.58
CA THR A 174 -19.07 13.47 30.59
C THR A 174 -19.06 14.12 29.21
N LEU A 175 -20.25 14.34 28.64
CA LEU A 175 -20.47 14.90 27.31
C LEU A 175 -21.03 16.33 27.42
N CYS A 176 -20.34 17.29 26.78
CA CYS A 176 -20.81 18.65 26.62
C CYS A 176 -21.60 18.81 25.33
N LEU A 177 -22.80 19.37 25.42
CA LEU A 177 -23.74 19.57 24.32
C LEU A 177 -24.07 21.06 24.22
N ILE A 178 -23.97 21.65 23.02
CA ILE A 178 -24.27 23.07 22.83
C ILE A 178 -25.24 23.20 21.66
N TYR A 179 -26.47 23.60 21.96
CA TYR A 179 -27.52 23.78 20.97
C TYR A 179 -27.66 25.25 20.60
N LEU A 180 -27.47 25.57 19.31
CA LEU A 180 -27.68 26.91 18.79
C LEU A 180 -29.17 27.20 18.65
N LEU A 181 -29.65 28.26 19.30
CA LEU A 181 -31.07 28.62 19.28
C LEU A 181 -31.41 29.48 18.07
N ASP A 182 -32.56 29.20 17.46
CA ASP A 182 -33.10 29.89 16.29
C ASP A 182 -34.36 30.67 16.68
N GLU A 183 -34.60 31.80 16.03
CA GLU A 183 -35.86 32.54 16.16
C GLU A 183 -37.01 31.81 15.46
N LYS A 184 -36.70 30.93 14.49
CA LYS A 184 -37.72 30.15 13.79
C LYS A 184 -38.21 28.99 14.66
N GLU A 185 -39.28 29.22 15.40
CA GLU A 185 -39.92 28.27 16.35
C GLU A 185 -40.35 26.92 15.75
N THR A 186 -40.39 26.77 14.42
CA THR A 186 -40.76 25.52 13.74
C THR A 186 -39.56 24.64 13.37
N ARG A 187 -38.32 25.11 13.59
CA ARG A 187 -37.10 24.38 13.21
C ARG A 187 -36.51 23.70 14.45
N PHE A 188 -36.34 22.39 14.39
CA PHE A 188 -35.70 21.61 15.45
C PHE A 188 -34.71 20.62 14.83
N SER A 189 -33.43 20.98 14.84
CA SER A 189 -32.33 20.11 14.41
C SER A 189 -31.36 19.85 15.57
N PRO A 190 -31.77 19.12 16.62
CA PRO A 190 -30.94 18.90 17.81
C PRO A 190 -29.81 17.88 17.59
N GLY A 191 -29.92 17.01 16.58
CA GLY A 191 -28.93 15.97 16.30
C GLY A 191 -27.62 16.50 15.73
N HIS A 192 -26.57 15.68 15.86
CA HIS A 192 -25.27 15.92 15.23
C HIS A 192 -25.30 15.61 13.74
N ASP A 193 -24.67 16.48 12.94
CA ASP A 193 -24.59 16.30 11.49
C ASP A 193 -23.39 15.43 11.10
N CYS A 194 -23.63 14.13 11.02
CA CYS A 194 -22.62 13.15 10.60
C CYS A 194 -22.09 13.36 9.18
N ALA A 195 -22.76 14.13 8.31
CA ALA A 195 -22.23 14.45 6.98
C ALA A 195 -21.00 15.36 7.07
N HIS A 196 -20.96 16.24 8.07
CA HIS A 196 -19.90 17.23 8.28
C HIS A 196 -18.96 16.88 9.45
N CYS A 197 -18.93 15.61 9.87
CA CYS A 197 -18.04 15.11 10.94
C CYS A 197 -16.61 14.90 10.43
N GLU A 198 -15.61 15.44 11.12
CA GLU A 198 -14.18 15.27 10.80
C GLU A 198 -13.62 13.94 11.33
N ASN A 199 -14.28 13.32 12.31
CA ASN A 199 -13.93 11.99 12.78
C ASN A 199 -14.46 10.93 11.81
N LEU A 200 -13.75 10.77 10.70
CA LEU A 200 -14.07 9.83 9.61
C LEU A 200 -14.01 8.36 10.04
N ALA A 201 -13.31 8.06 11.13
CA ALA A 201 -13.24 6.73 11.73
C ALA A 201 -14.35 6.46 12.76
N CYS A 202 -15.29 7.39 12.96
CA CYS A 202 -16.40 7.22 13.89
C CYS A 202 -17.25 6.00 13.49
N LYS A 203 -17.11 4.90 14.23
CA LYS A 203 -17.80 3.62 13.99
C LYS A 203 -19.33 3.72 14.06
N LYS A 204 -19.86 4.80 14.67
CA LYS A 204 -21.30 5.08 14.79
C LYS A 204 -21.84 6.01 13.69
N ARG A 205 -21.06 6.34 12.65
CA ARG A 205 -21.52 7.13 11.51
C ARG A 205 -22.57 6.34 10.71
N GLN A 206 -23.84 6.57 10.99
CA GLN A 206 -24.96 5.99 10.23
C GLN A 206 -25.05 6.67 8.86
N GLY A 207 -24.35 6.14 7.86
CA GLY A 207 -24.48 6.59 6.47
C GLY A 207 -25.66 5.91 5.78
N LYS A 208 -26.48 6.67 5.06
CA LYS A 208 -27.34 6.08 4.02
C LYS A 208 -26.45 5.34 3.02
N GLN A 209 -26.93 4.25 2.44
CA GLN A 209 -26.25 3.64 1.30
C GLN A 209 -26.59 4.40 0.02
N VAL A 210 -25.59 4.53 -0.84
CA VAL A 210 -25.68 5.12 -2.18
C VAL A 210 -25.09 4.13 -3.17
N SER A 211 -25.62 4.11 -4.38
CA SER A 211 -25.15 3.21 -5.43
C SER A 211 -24.03 3.84 -6.24
N VAL A 212 -23.02 3.05 -6.59
CA VAL A 212 -22.01 3.43 -7.57
C VAL A 212 -22.11 2.49 -8.76
N THR A 213 -22.46 3.03 -9.92
CA THR A 213 -22.44 2.31 -11.18
C THR A 213 -21.06 2.43 -11.79
N VAL A 214 -20.37 1.30 -11.90
CA VAL A 214 -19.02 1.17 -12.44
C VAL A 214 -19.13 0.63 -13.86
N CYS A 215 -18.68 1.42 -14.83
CA CYS A 215 -18.66 1.03 -16.23
C CYS A 215 -17.22 0.78 -16.67
N THR A 216 -16.95 -0.41 -17.18
CA THR A 216 -15.72 -0.76 -17.92
C THR A 216 -16.06 -0.86 -19.41
N GLU A 217 -15.07 -1.17 -20.27
CA GLU A 217 -15.33 -1.38 -21.70
C GLU A 217 -16.19 -2.63 -21.96
N ASN A 218 -16.15 -3.60 -21.04
CA ASN A 218 -16.74 -4.93 -21.22
C ASN A 218 -18.02 -5.15 -20.39
N GLU A 219 -18.22 -4.42 -19.30
CA GLU A 219 -19.35 -4.65 -18.38
C GLU A 219 -19.76 -3.41 -17.58
N GLU A 220 -20.99 -3.45 -17.06
CA GLU A 220 -21.52 -2.48 -16.11
C GLU A 220 -21.88 -3.19 -14.80
N ARG A 221 -21.27 -2.75 -13.70
CA ARG A 221 -21.44 -3.34 -12.36
C ARG A 221 -21.94 -2.28 -11.39
N ILE A 222 -22.98 -2.60 -10.62
CA ILE A 222 -23.50 -1.72 -9.57
C ILE A 222 -22.96 -2.20 -8.22
N ILE A 223 -22.33 -1.29 -7.48
CA ILE A 223 -21.81 -1.55 -6.14
C ILE A 223 -22.50 -0.64 -5.11
N GLN A 224 -22.52 -1.07 -3.86
CA GLN A 224 -23.08 -0.28 -2.75
C GLN A 224 -21.96 0.43 -1.99
N ALA A 225 -22.14 1.72 -1.73
CA ALA A 225 -21.21 2.55 -1.01
C ALA A 225 -21.89 3.21 0.21
N LYS A 226 -21.13 3.42 1.28
CA LYS A 226 -21.53 4.25 2.42
C LYS A 226 -21.43 5.72 2.01
N GLN A 227 -22.51 6.48 2.20
CA GLN A 227 -22.51 7.91 1.89
C GLN A 227 -21.36 8.65 2.60
N SER A 228 -20.59 9.42 1.83
CA SER A 228 -19.37 10.16 2.22
C SER A 228 -18.07 9.34 2.40
N GLU A 229 -18.08 8.03 2.13
CA GLU A 229 -16.83 7.28 1.97
C GLU A 229 -16.11 7.66 0.67
N THR A 230 -14.81 7.37 0.57
CA THR A 230 -14.06 7.65 -0.66
C THR A 230 -14.46 6.67 -1.75
N LEU A 231 -14.49 7.14 -2.99
CA LEU A 231 -14.79 6.29 -4.14
C LEU A 231 -13.82 5.10 -4.23
N LEU A 232 -12.54 5.32 -3.90
CA LEU A 232 -11.54 4.25 -3.83
C LEU A 232 -11.91 3.17 -2.81
N SER A 233 -12.39 3.56 -1.62
CA SER A 233 -12.78 2.59 -0.58
C SER A 233 -13.99 1.77 -1.02
N ALA A 234 -15.00 2.41 -1.61
CA ALA A 234 -16.18 1.73 -2.14
C ALA A 234 -15.82 0.69 -3.22
N LEU A 235 -14.93 1.07 -4.15
CA LEU A 235 -14.43 0.19 -5.21
C LEU A 235 -13.67 -1.00 -4.62
N TRP A 236 -12.74 -0.77 -3.69
CA TRP A 236 -11.98 -1.83 -3.04
C TRP A 236 -12.84 -2.81 -2.24
N GLN A 237 -13.86 -2.31 -1.52
CA GLN A 237 -14.83 -3.16 -0.80
C GLN A 237 -15.60 -4.08 -1.75
N SER A 238 -15.72 -3.69 -3.02
CA SER A 238 -16.43 -4.43 -4.06
C SER A 238 -15.50 -5.21 -4.99
N GLU A 239 -14.23 -5.38 -4.60
CA GLU A 239 -13.18 -6.07 -5.38
C GLU A 239 -12.87 -5.40 -6.73
N ILE A 240 -13.10 -4.09 -6.84
CA ILE A 240 -12.72 -3.28 -8.01
C ILE A 240 -11.50 -2.45 -7.62
N PHE A 241 -10.41 -2.69 -8.34
CA PHE A 241 -9.08 -2.27 -7.92
C PHE A 241 -8.53 -1.19 -8.85
N LEU A 242 -8.08 -0.08 -8.27
CA LEU A 242 -7.44 1.04 -8.97
C LEU A 242 -5.98 1.17 -8.52
N PRO A 243 -5.08 1.66 -9.40
CA PRO A 243 -3.69 1.91 -9.04
C PRO A 243 -3.60 3.07 -8.03
N ALA A 244 -3.60 2.73 -6.74
CA ALA A 244 -3.51 3.68 -5.63
C ALA A 244 -2.24 3.45 -4.80
N ILE A 245 -1.09 3.67 -5.43
CA ILE A 245 0.27 3.48 -4.88
C ILE A 245 0.45 4.09 -3.49
N CYS A 246 -0.15 5.26 -3.25
CA CYS A 246 -0.11 5.94 -1.96
C CYS A 246 -1.11 5.40 -0.91
N ALA A 247 -1.73 4.24 -1.12
CA ALA A 247 -2.77 3.68 -0.26
C ALA A 247 -3.93 4.65 0.01
N GLY A 248 -4.28 5.50 -0.96
CA GLY A 248 -5.37 6.45 -0.85
C GLY A 248 -5.06 7.77 -0.13
N ARG A 249 -3.78 8.08 0.13
CA ARG A 249 -3.34 9.34 0.77
C ARG A 249 -3.42 10.60 -0.11
N GLY A 250 -3.82 10.49 -1.38
CA GLY A 250 -3.92 11.65 -2.29
C GLY A 250 -2.59 12.15 -2.88
N THR A 251 -1.47 11.46 -2.63
CA THR A 251 -0.12 11.96 -2.94
C THR A 251 0.52 11.42 -4.22
N CYS A 252 -0.07 10.41 -4.88
CA CYS A 252 0.53 9.79 -6.07
C CYS A 252 -0.13 10.16 -7.41
N GLY A 253 -1.37 10.69 -7.39
CA GLY A 253 -2.11 11.03 -8.61
C GLY A 253 -2.52 9.86 -9.51
N LYS A 254 -2.30 8.60 -9.09
CA LYS A 254 -2.52 7.41 -9.95
C LYS A 254 -3.94 6.83 -9.88
N CYS A 255 -4.73 7.15 -8.84
CA CYS A 255 -6.07 6.60 -8.61
C CYS A 255 -7.15 7.23 -9.53
N LYS A 256 -6.84 7.49 -10.81
CA LYS A 256 -7.64 8.28 -11.75
C LYS A 256 -8.91 7.54 -12.17
N VAL A 257 -10.03 8.26 -12.21
CA VAL A 257 -11.32 7.77 -12.71
C VAL A 257 -12.04 8.89 -13.45
N ARG A 258 -12.89 8.53 -14.42
CA ARG A 258 -13.79 9.50 -15.05
C ARG A 258 -15.19 9.37 -14.46
N VAL A 259 -15.75 10.46 -13.98
CA VAL A 259 -17.07 10.49 -13.36
C VAL A 259 -18.06 11.13 -14.34
N GLU A 260 -19.06 10.38 -14.78
CA GLU A 260 -20.11 10.90 -15.66
C GLU A 260 -21.22 11.59 -14.87
N VAL A 261 -21.59 11.02 -13.72
CA VAL A 261 -22.69 11.49 -12.88
C VAL A 261 -22.28 11.41 -11.42
N GLY A 262 -22.60 12.44 -10.65
CA GLY A 262 -22.40 12.43 -9.19
C GLY A 262 -21.10 13.07 -8.71
N ALA A 263 -20.28 13.64 -9.62
CA ALA A 263 -19.07 14.37 -9.25
C ALA A 263 -19.36 15.55 -8.30
N GLU A 264 -18.50 15.71 -7.29
CA GLU A 264 -18.46 16.90 -6.43
C GLU A 264 -17.48 17.94 -6.98
N GLU A 265 -17.27 19.06 -6.29
CA GLU A 265 -16.17 19.97 -6.64
C GLU A 265 -14.80 19.28 -6.41
N PRO A 266 -13.80 19.50 -7.29
CA PRO A 266 -12.47 18.92 -7.12
C PRO A 266 -11.71 19.59 -5.97
N SER A 267 -11.03 18.77 -5.17
CA SER A 267 -10.23 19.23 -4.04
C SER A 267 -8.97 19.99 -4.50
N GLU A 268 -8.33 20.73 -3.59
CA GLU A 268 -7.04 21.39 -3.88
C GLU A 268 -5.93 20.38 -4.24
N GLU A 269 -6.01 19.15 -3.74
CA GLU A 269 -5.07 18.09 -4.10
C GLU A 269 -5.28 17.60 -5.53
N GLU A 270 -6.54 17.45 -5.97
CA GLU A 270 -6.87 17.02 -7.33
C GLU A 270 -6.43 18.05 -8.38
N ARG A 271 -6.51 19.35 -8.04
CA ARG A 271 -6.07 20.46 -8.90
C ARG A 271 -4.56 20.46 -9.18
N LYS A 272 -3.76 19.67 -8.45
CA LYS A 272 -2.32 19.50 -8.72
C LYS A 272 -2.02 18.48 -9.82
N TYR A 273 -2.97 17.58 -10.11
CA TYR A 273 -2.75 16.44 -11.02
C TYR A 273 -3.57 16.49 -12.30
N PHE A 274 -4.58 17.36 -12.37
CA PHE A 274 -5.44 17.51 -13.53
C PHE A 274 -5.48 18.98 -13.98
N SER A 275 -5.47 19.17 -15.29
CA SER A 275 -5.82 20.45 -15.92
C SER A 275 -7.29 20.79 -15.70
N GLN A 276 -7.65 22.07 -15.89
CA GLN A 276 -9.06 22.47 -15.77
C GLN A 276 -9.95 21.76 -16.81
N GLU A 277 -9.43 21.51 -18.01
CA GLU A 277 -10.15 20.77 -19.07
C GLU A 277 -10.41 19.31 -18.68
N GLU A 278 -9.44 18.64 -18.03
CA GLU A 278 -9.63 17.28 -17.54
C GLU A 278 -10.65 17.21 -16.40
N LEU A 279 -10.61 18.18 -15.47
CA LEU A 279 -11.60 18.29 -14.39
C LEU A 279 -13.02 18.52 -14.96
N ASP A 280 -13.15 19.38 -15.96
CA ASP A 280 -14.42 19.65 -16.65
C ASP A 280 -14.93 18.43 -17.44
N ALA A 281 -14.02 17.59 -17.93
CA ALA A 281 -14.32 16.29 -18.54
C ALA A 281 -14.65 15.17 -17.52
N GLY A 282 -14.66 15.50 -16.22
CA GLY A 282 -15.06 14.60 -15.13
C GLY A 282 -13.93 13.74 -14.56
N TRP A 283 -12.65 14.02 -14.87
CA TRP A 283 -11.54 13.29 -14.28
C TRP A 283 -11.34 13.62 -12.81
N ARG A 284 -11.24 12.59 -11.98
CA ARG A 284 -11.12 12.69 -10.51
C ARG A 284 -10.11 11.69 -9.97
N LEU A 285 -9.60 11.95 -8.78
CA LEU A 285 -8.85 10.97 -8.00
C LEU A 285 -9.84 10.21 -7.13
N ALA A 286 -10.03 8.90 -7.35
CA ALA A 286 -10.95 8.06 -6.57
C ALA A 286 -10.64 8.10 -5.05
N CYS A 287 -9.38 8.33 -4.70
CA CYS A 287 -8.91 8.46 -3.33
C CYS A 287 -9.30 9.80 -2.67
N CYS A 288 -9.49 10.86 -3.45
CA CYS A 288 -9.86 12.19 -2.98
C CYS A 288 -11.36 12.46 -3.10
N MET A 289 -12.03 11.83 -4.07
CA MET A 289 -13.47 11.98 -4.29
C MET A 289 -14.29 11.18 -3.27
N ARG A 290 -15.34 11.81 -2.73
CA ARG A 290 -16.32 11.16 -1.85
C ARG A 290 -17.61 10.84 -2.58
N VAL A 291 -18.23 9.71 -2.23
CA VAL A 291 -19.50 9.27 -2.81
C VAL A 291 -20.64 9.77 -1.93
N THR A 292 -21.28 10.88 -2.29
CA THR A 292 -22.37 11.47 -1.47
C THR A 292 -23.77 11.20 -2.02
N LYS A 293 -23.87 10.71 -3.25
CA LYS A 293 -25.11 10.40 -3.98
C LYS A 293 -24.83 9.28 -4.99
N ASP A 294 -25.88 8.80 -5.64
CA ASP A 294 -25.73 7.82 -6.72
C ASP A 294 -24.76 8.35 -7.78
N THR A 295 -23.71 7.58 -8.06
CA THR A 295 -22.57 8.02 -8.87
C THR A 295 -22.36 7.04 -10.01
N ARG A 296 -22.11 7.54 -11.22
CA ARG A 296 -21.71 6.73 -12.38
C ARG A 296 -20.29 7.06 -12.76
N ILE A 297 -19.44 6.06 -12.79
CA ILE A 297 -18.03 6.19 -13.14
C ILE A 297 -17.70 5.33 -14.36
N ILE A 298 -16.72 5.81 -15.12
CA ILE A 298 -16.07 5.06 -16.17
C ILE A 298 -14.65 4.78 -15.70
N LEU A 299 -14.39 3.50 -15.54
CA LEU A 299 -13.04 2.99 -15.44
C LEU A 299 -12.58 2.73 -16.87
N LYS A 300 -11.58 3.49 -17.31
CA LYS A 300 -10.73 2.96 -18.36
C LYS A 300 -10.03 1.78 -17.71
N THR A 301 -10.42 0.57 -18.09
CA THR A 301 -9.50 -0.56 -18.00
C THR A 301 -8.36 -0.20 -18.94
N GLU A 302 -7.42 0.58 -18.44
CA GLU A 302 -6.03 0.39 -18.83
C GLU A 302 -5.66 -1.01 -18.28
N GLU A 303 -6.22 -2.06 -18.89
CA GLU A 303 -5.36 -3.10 -19.43
C GLU A 303 -4.53 -2.42 -20.53
N GLU A 304 -3.77 -1.38 -20.17
CA GLU A 304 -2.60 -1.07 -20.93
C GLU A 304 -1.83 -2.37 -20.83
N GLU A 305 -1.74 -3.01 -21.99
CA GLU A 305 -0.64 -3.80 -22.48
C GLU A 305 0.69 -3.23 -21.97
N MET A 306 0.89 -3.28 -20.65
CA MET A 306 2.17 -3.20 -20.00
C MET A 306 2.75 -4.58 -20.27
N TYR A 307 3.10 -4.81 -21.54
CA TYR A 307 4.14 -5.74 -21.90
C TYR A 307 5.37 -5.21 -21.17
N VAL A 308 5.53 -5.61 -19.91
CA VAL A 308 6.84 -5.66 -19.32
C VAL A 308 7.57 -6.62 -20.25
N VAL A 309 8.50 -6.10 -21.03
CA VAL A 309 9.43 -6.91 -21.78
C VAL A 309 10.31 -7.61 -20.74
N ALA A 310 9.76 -8.62 -20.08
CA ALA A 310 10.53 -9.65 -19.42
C ALA A 310 11.29 -10.36 -20.55
N ASP A 311 12.56 -10.58 -20.28
CA ASP A 311 13.55 -10.89 -21.29
C ASP A 311 13.13 -12.00 -22.27
N GLY A 312 13.39 -11.78 -23.57
CA GLY A 312 13.24 -12.79 -24.63
C GLY A 312 11.88 -12.88 -25.32
N GLN A 313 11.40 -11.79 -25.94
CA GLN A 313 10.32 -11.88 -26.95
C GLN A 313 10.78 -12.54 -28.28
N SER A 314 11.81 -13.41 -28.27
CA SER A 314 12.41 -13.98 -29.48
C SER A 314 12.39 -15.52 -29.59
N ASP A 315 11.95 -16.28 -28.59
CA ASP A 315 12.11 -17.74 -28.63
C ASP A 315 10.80 -18.55 -28.63
N ALA A 316 9.63 -17.90 -28.54
CA ALA A 316 8.34 -18.57 -28.71
C ALA A 316 8.08 -18.84 -30.20
N ASP A 317 8.78 -19.84 -30.74
CA ASP A 317 8.86 -20.07 -32.19
C ASP A 317 8.42 -21.48 -32.62
N SER A 318 7.80 -22.25 -31.71
CA SER A 318 7.37 -23.62 -32.02
C SER A 318 5.92 -23.90 -31.60
N LYS A 319 5.18 -24.54 -32.51
CA LYS A 319 3.94 -25.23 -32.15
C LYS A 319 4.35 -26.47 -31.36
N GLY A 320 3.91 -26.56 -30.10
CA GLY A 320 4.17 -27.73 -29.26
C GLY A 320 3.81 -29.04 -29.97
N THR A 321 4.53 -30.12 -29.65
CA THR A 321 4.24 -31.44 -30.21
C THR A 321 2.97 -32.06 -29.59
N GLU A 322 2.19 -32.81 -30.40
CA GLU A 322 0.91 -33.41 -29.97
C GLU A 322 1.04 -34.39 -28.79
N ASN A 323 2.24 -34.93 -28.52
CA ASN A 323 2.52 -35.88 -27.44
C ASN A 323 3.73 -35.48 -26.57
N GLY A 324 4.11 -34.19 -26.55
CA GLY A 324 5.24 -33.69 -25.75
C GLY A 324 4.95 -33.72 -24.24
N ARG A 325 6.01 -33.69 -23.42
CA ARG A 325 5.89 -33.48 -21.98
C ARG A 325 6.16 -32.00 -21.70
N TYR A 326 5.31 -31.36 -20.90
CA TYR A 326 5.39 -29.92 -20.68
C TYR A 326 5.54 -29.58 -19.21
N GLY A 327 6.34 -28.55 -18.92
CA GLY A 327 6.46 -27.93 -17.61
C GLY A 327 6.20 -26.42 -17.69
N ILE A 328 5.84 -25.79 -16.57
CA ILE A 328 5.73 -24.34 -16.47
C ILE A 328 6.75 -23.81 -15.46
N ALA A 329 7.60 -22.89 -15.90
CA ALA A 329 8.45 -22.10 -15.02
C ALA A 329 7.74 -20.79 -14.71
N VAL A 330 7.73 -20.38 -13.44
CA VAL A 330 7.06 -19.17 -12.96
C VAL A 330 8.03 -18.35 -12.12
N ASP A 331 8.10 -17.06 -12.41
CA ASP A 331 8.74 -16.04 -11.60
C ASP A 331 7.68 -15.06 -11.07
N ILE A 332 7.58 -14.95 -9.75
CA ILE A 332 6.66 -14.03 -9.08
C ILE A 332 7.45 -12.88 -8.47
N GLY A 333 7.61 -11.82 -9.26
CA GLY A 333 8.13 -10.56 -8.80
C GLY A 333 7.08 -9.70 -8.08
N THR A 334 7.57 -8.67 -7.38
CA THR A 334 6.69 -7.68 -6.73
C THR A 334 5.89 -6.91 -7.78
N THR A 335 6.51 -6.48 -8.88
CA THR A 335 5.82 -5.72 -9.96
C THR A 335 5.27 -6.61 -11.06
N THR A 336 5.95 -7.70 -11.40
CA THR A 336 5.71 -8.51 -12.60
C THR A 336 5.62 -9.99 -12.26
N ILE A 337 4.70 -10.70 -12.89
CA ILE A 337 4.64 -12.17 -12.90
C ILE A 337 4.99 -12.62 -14.32
N ALA A 338 6.01 -13.47 -14.45
CA ALA A 338 6.44 -14.03 -15.73
C ALA A 338 6.33 -15.56 -15.69
N MET A 339 5.89 -16.16 -16.79
CA MET A 339 5.70 -17.60 -16.91
C MET A 339 6.14 -18.08 -18.28
N GLN A 340 6.74 -19.27 -18.33
CA GLN A 340 7.14 -19.93 -19.57
C GLN A 340 6.60 -21.36 -19.60
N LEU A 341 5.93 -21.70 -20.70
CA LEU A 341 5.60 -23.09 -21.02
C LEU A 341 6.77 -23.70 -21.78
N ILE A 342 7.29 -24.82 -21.28
CA ILE A 342 8.51 -25.46 -21.80
C ILE A 342 8.19 -26.90 -22.18
N GLU A 343 8.64 -27.33 -23.36
CA GLU A 343 8.64 -28.75 -23.74
C GLU A 343 9.90 -29.42 -23.17
N LEU A 344 9.72 -30.43 -22.31
CA LEU A 344 10.79 -31.00 -21.48
C LEU A 344 11.79 -31.83 -22.30
N GLU A 345 11.36 -32.46 -23.40
CA GLU A 345 12.25 -33.22 -24.28
C GLU A 345 13.21 -32.33 -25.08
N THR A 346 12.68 -31.24 -25.64
CA THR A 346 13.42 -30.36 -26.54
C THR A 346 14.01 -29.15 -25.84
N ARG A 347 13.55 -28.84 -24.62
CA ARG A 347 13.92 -27.67 -23.81
C ARG A 347 13.54 -26.34 -24.45
N GLN A 348 12.63 -26.38 -25.42
CA GLN A 348 12.15 -25.22 -26.14
C GLN A 348 11.07 -24.51 -25.33
N ILE A 349 11.09 -23.18 -25.38
CA ILE A 349 10.02 -22.34 -24.86
C ILE A 349 8.92 -22.34 -25.91
N ILE A 350 7.74 -22.82 -25.54
CA ILE A 350 6.58 -22.90 -26.43
C ILE A 350 5.83 -21.58 -26.42
N ASP A 351 5.63 -21.03 -25.22
CA ASP A 351 4.90 -19.79 -25.02
C ASP A 351 5.37 -19.08 -23.75
N THR A 352 5.22 -17.76 -23.73
CA THR A 352 5.60 -16.90 -22.60
C THR A 352 4.43 -15.99 -22.24
N TYR A 353 4.06 -15.99 -20.97
CA TYR A 353 3.05 -15.11 -20.41
C TYR A 353 3.70 -14.14 -19.44
N THR A 354 3.35 -12.86 -19.53
CA THR A 354 3.81 -11.83 -18.59
C THR A 354 2.65 -10.94 -18.22
N ALA A 355 2.54 -10.62 -16.94
CA ALA A 355 1.49 -9.74 -16.42
C ALA A 355 2.02 -8.88 -15.27
N ILE A 356 1.38 -7.72 -15.06
CA ILE A 356 1.59 -6.94 -13.84
C ILE A 356 1.04 -7.76 -12.64
N ASN A 357 1.81 -7.82 -11.56
CA ASN A 357 1.33 -8.37 -10.31
C ASN A 357 0.22 -7.46 -9.73
N ARG A 358 -1.03 -7.90 -9.85
CA ARG A 358 -2.24 -7.15 -9.43
C ARG A 358 -2.27 -6.82 -7.93
N GLN A 359 -1.44 -7.50 -7.11
CA GLN A 359 -1.25 -7.13 -5.71
C GLN A 359 -0.71 -5.70 -5.53
N ARG A 360 -0.16 -5.09 -6.60
CA ARG A 360 0.23 -3.67 -6.64
C ARG A 360 -0.86 -2.72 -6.17
N THR A 361 -2.13 -3.11 -6.29
CA THR A 361 -3.25 -2.30 -5.77
C THR A 361 -3.20 -2.07 -4.26
N PHE A 362 -2.61 -3.01 -3.52
CA PHE A 362 -2.51 -2.95 -2.05
C PHE A 362 -1.20 -2.35 -1.56
N GLY A 363 -0.24 -2.13 -2.46
CA GLY A 363 1.09 -1.66 -2.12
C GLY A 363 2.05 -1.77 -3.29
N ALA A 364 2.84 -0.72 -3.52
CA ALA A 364 3.83 -0.70 -4.60
C ALA A 364 5.07 -1.54 -4.30
N ASP A 365 5.33 -1.86 -3.03
CA ASP A 365 6.49 -2.61 -2.56
C ASP A 365 6.08 -3.76 -1.62
N VAL A 366 7.06 -4.55 -1.19
CA VAL A 366 6.84 -5.69 -0.28
C VAL A 366 6.34 -5.23 1.10
N ILE A 367 6.83 -4.11 1.63
CA ILE A 367 6.51 -3.62 2.98
C ILE A 367 5.06 -3.17 3.06
N SER A 368 4.59 -2.40 2.09
CA SER A 368 3.20 -1.96 1.99
C SER A 368 2.22 -3.13 1.83
N ARG A 369 2.63 -4.20 1.14
CA ARG A 369 1.82 -5.43 1.04
C ARG A 369 1.82 -6.24 2.33
N ILE A 370 2.94 -6.30 3.04
CA ILE A 370 3.02 -6.88 4.39
C ILE A 370 2.05 -6.14 5.32
N ASP A 371 2.09 -4.81 5.31
CA ASP A 371 1.21 -3.96 6.11
C ASP A 371 -0.26 -4.21 5.77
N ALA A 372 -0.63 -4.23 4.49
CA ALA A 372 -1.99 -4.54 4.06
C ALA A 372 -2.43 -5.95 4.49
N SER A 373 -1.55 -6.95 4.37
CA SER A 373 -1.80 -8.33 4.83
C SER A 373 -2.11 -8.37 6.33
N ASN A 374 -1.31 -7.67 7.13
CA ASN A 374 -1.47 -7.59 8.58
C ASN A 374 -2.74 -6.82 9.00
N HIS A 375 -3.21 -5.89 8.17
CA HIS A 375 -4.45 -5.13 8.38
C HIS A 375 -5.68 -5.77 7.71
N GLY A 376 -5.75 -7.11 7.70
CA GLY A 376 -6.94 -7.86 7.31
C GLY A 376 -7.15 -8.03 5.80
N LYS A 377 -6.13 -7.77 4.96
CA LYS A 377 -6.18 -8.02 3.50
C LYS A 377 -5.46 -9.29 3.05
N ARG A 378 -4.99 -10.12 3.99
CA ARG A 378 -4.23 -11.37 3.72
C ARG A 378 -4.89 -12.27 2.67
N GLU A 379 -6.15 -12.65 2.87
CA GLU A 379 -6.85 -13.56 1.95
C GLU A 379 -7.12 -12.91 0.58
N VAL A 380 -7.38 -11.59 0.54
CA VAL A 380 -7.59 -10.87 -0.72
C VAL A 380 -6.29 -10.80 -1.53
N LEU A 381 -5.17 -10.48 -0.87
CA LEU A 381 -3.84 -10.50 -1.49
C LEU A 381 -3.49 -11.87 -2.06
N ARG A 382 -3.77 -12.93 -1.29
CA ARG A 382 -3.60 -14.32 -1.70
C ARG A 382 -4.44 -14.67 -2.92
N GLN A 383 -5.75 -14.39 -2.87
CA GLN A 383 -6.64 -14.67 -3.99
C GLN A 383 -6.25 -13.89 -5.25
N THR A 384 -5.75 -12.66 -5.08
CA THR A 384 -5.29 -11.83 -6.20
C THR A 384 -4.13 -12.50 -6.96
N ILE A 385 -3.14 -13.02 -6.25
CA ILE A 385 -2.02 -13.73 -6.89
C ILE A 385 -2.44 -15.09 -7.43
N GLN A 386 -3.26 -15.87 -6.70
CA GLN A 386 -3.80 -17.14 -7.19
C GLN A 386 -4.59 -16.97 -8.51
N LYS A 387 -5.45 -15.94 -8.59
CA LYS A 387 -6.20 -15.61 -9.82
C LYS A 387 -5.26 -15.25 -10.97
N SER A 388 -4.24 -14.43 -10.71
CA SER A 388 -3.25 -14.03 -11.73
C SER A 388 -2.45 -15.24 -12.23
N LEU A 389 -2.08 -16.16 -11.34
CA LEU A 389 -1.41 -17.40 -11.71
C LEU A 389 -2.31 -18.33 -12.54
N ALA A 390 -3.57 -18.51 -12.12
CA ALA A 390 -4.53 -19.34 -12.85
C ALA A 390 -4.81 -18.78 -14.25
N GLU A 391 -4.89 -17.46 -14.40
CA GLU A 391 -5.05 -16.78 -15.68
C GLU A 391 -3.86 -17.04 -16.61
N GLY A 392 -2.64 -16.77 -16.16
CA GLY A 392 -1.43 -17.01 -16.95
C GLY A 392 -1.24 -18.46 -17.36
N ILE A 393 -1.45 -19.41 -16.43
CA ILE A 393 -1.38 -20.83 -16.74
C ILE A 393 -2.44 -21.22 -17.77
N ARG A 394 -3.68 -20.70 -17.64
CA ARG A 394 -4.75 -20.99 -18.61
C ARG A 394 -4.40 -20.48 -20.00
N GLU A 395 -3.82 -19.29 -20.12
CA GLU A 395 -3.38 -18.76 -21.41
C GLU A 395 -2.30 -19.62 -22.05
N LEU A 396 -1.27 -19.99 -21.28
CA LEU A 396 -0.17 -20.83 -21.77
C LEU A 396 -0.65 -22.20 -22.25
N ILE A 397 -1.52 -22.87 -21.48
CA ILE A 397 -1.93 -24.24 -21.82
C ILE A 397 -2.94 -24.31 -22.98
N LYS A 398 -3.53 -23.19 -23.44
CA LYS A 398 -4.43 -23.19 -24.61
C LYS A 398 -3.76 -23.75 -25.87
N GLN A 399 -2.44 -23.58 -25.99
CA GLN A 399 -1.69 -23.99 -27.17
C GLN A 399 -1.33 -25.48 -27.16
N VAL A 400 -1.48 -26.17 -26.02
CA VAL A 400 -1.11 -27.59 -25.87
C VAL A 400 -2.33 -28.44 -25.52
N SER A 401 -2.36 -29.66 -26.06
CA SER A 401 -3.50 -30.58 -25.91
C SER A 401 -3.36 -31.55 -24.75
N VAL A 402 -2.21 -31.53 -24.07
CA VAL A 402 -1.83 -32.47 -23.01
C VAL A 402 -1.63 -31.73 -21.67
N PRO A 403 -1.88 -32.39 -20.52
CA PRO A 403 -1.64 -31.78 -19.22
C PRO A 403 -0.16 -31.44 -18.98
N VAL A 404 0.07 -30.38 -18.22
CA VAL A 404 1.41 -30.02 -17.71
C VAL A 404 1.82 -31.02 -16.63
N GLU A 405 3.07 -31.46 -16.66
CA GLU A 405 3.60 -32.43 -15.70
C GLU A 405 4.05 -31.80 -14.38
N GLN A 406 4.56 -30.57 -14.43
CA GLN A 406 5.08 -29.90 -13.24
C GLN A 406 5.10 -28.38 -13.42
N VAL A 407 4.89 -27.66 -12.32
CA VAL A 407 5.14 -26.22 -12.23
C VAL A 407 6.25 -25.94 -11.21
N ILE A 408 7.21 -25.10 -11.60
CA ILE A 408 8.26 -24.60 -10.70
C ILE A 408 8.05 -23.11 -10.49
N ILE A 409 7.99 -22.68 -9.23
CA ILE A 409 7.76 -21.28 -8.85
C ILE A 409 8.98 -20.73 -8.10
N ALA A 410 9.57 -19.68 -8.65
CA ALA A 410 10.58 -18.86 -8.00
C ALA A 410 9.98 -17.49 -7.62
N ALA A 411 10.28 -17.00 -6.43
CA ALA A 411 9.70 -15.77 -5.89
C ALA A 411 10.47 -15.30 -4.66
N ASN A 412 10.44 -13.99 -4.37
CA ASN A 412 10.91 -13.52 -3.07
C ASN A 412 10.03 -14.06 -1.93
N THR A 413 10.60 -14.13 -0.73
CA THR A 413 9.96 -14.75 0.44
C THR A 413 8.61 -14.12 0.77
N THR A 414 8.46 -12.80 0.62
CA THR A 414 7.18 -12.13 0.87
C THR A 414 6.10 -12.58 -0.13
N MET A 415 6.43 -12.68 -1.41
CA MET A 415 5.50 -13.17 -2.43
C MET A 415 5.06 -14.61 -2.15
N VAL A 416 5.97 -15.48 -1.68
CA VAL A 416 5.62 -16.85 -1.24
C VAL A 416 4.65 -16.81 -0.06
N HIS A 417 4.88 -15.96 0.95
CA HIS A 417 3.98 -15.85 2.10
C HIS A 417 2.58 -15.40 1.70
N LEU A 418 2.48 -14.42 0.79
CA LEU A 418 1.19 -13.97 0.27
C LEU A 418 0.49 -15.05 -0.55
N LEU A 419 1.23 -15.79 -1.39
CA LEU A 419 0.69 -16.90 -2.20
C LEU A 419 0.16 -18.03 -1.31
N MET A 420 0.90 -18.40 -0.27
CA MET A 420 0.51 -19.49 0.64
C MET A 420 -0.53 -19.05 1.69
N GLY A 421 -0.72 -17.74 1.88
CA GLY A 421 -1.58 -17.18 2.92
C GLY A 421 -0.98 -17.27 4.33
N TYR A 422 0.34 -17.32 4.44
CA TYR A 422 1.04 -17.31 5.73
C TYR A 422 0.93 -15.94 6.42
N SER A 423 1.13 -15.92 7.74
CA SER A 423 1.21 -14.67 8.48
C SER A 423 2.40 -13.84 8.00
N CYS A 424 2.18 -12.53 7.84
CA CYS A 424 3.22 -11.56 7.48
C CYS A 424 3.61 -10.66 8.66
N GLU A 425 3.09 -10.93 9.86
CA GLU A 425 3.24 -10.06 11.05
C GLU A 425 4.71 -9.84 11.43
N THR A 426 5.51 -10.89 11.29
CA THR A 426 6.94 -10.91 11.65
C THR A 426 7.86 -10.53 10.50
N LEU A 427 7.35 -10.36 9.26
CA LEU A 427 8.19 -10.02 8.11
C LEU A 427 8.62 -8.56 8.10
N GLY A 428 7.76 -7.65 8.59
CA GLY A 428 8.02 -6.21 8.60
C GLY A 428 8.61 -5.68 9.91
N VAL A 429 8.85 -6.55 10.90
CA VAL A 429 9.29 -6.16 12.25
C VAL A 429 10.50 -6.98 12.64
N TYR A 430 11.54 -6.32 13.16
CA TYR A 430 12.74 -6.99 13.65
C TYR A 430 12.39 -8.08 14.70
N PRO A 431 12.89 -9.32 14.58
CA PRO A 431 14.04 -9.75 13.76
C PRO A 431 13.68 -10.34 12.38
N PHE A 432 12.64 -9.82 11.72
CA PHE A 432 12.26 -10.14 10.33
C PHE A 432 12.18 -11.66 10.07
N THR A 433 11.33 -12.36 10.82
CA THR A 433 11.30 -13.82 10.80
C THR A 433 10.21 -14.36 9.87
N PRO A 434 10.55 -15.17 8.84
CA PRO A 434 9.56 -15.79 7.98
C PRO A 434 8.94 -17.03 8.63
N VAL A 435 7.70 -17.34 8.24
CA VAL A 435 6.98 -18.56 8.66
C VAL A 435 7.59 -19.80 8.01
N ASN A 436 7.90 -19.71 6.71
CA ASN A 436 8.53 -20.80 5.97
C ASN A 436 9.42 -20.25 4.85
N ILE A 437 10.63 -20.81 4.76
CA ILE A 437 11.61 -20.57 3.69
C ILE A 437 12.13 -21.87 3.06
N GLN A 438 11.61 -23.02 3.51
CA GLN A 438 11.95 -24.33 2.95
C GLN A 438 11.22 -24.55 1.62
N THR A 439 11.70 -25.52 0.84
CA THR A 439 11.06 -25.98 -0.39
C THR A 439 9.61 -26.41 -0.09
N ILE A 440 8.66 -25.92 -0.88
CA ILE A 440 7.24 -26.29 -0.74
C ILE A 440 6.87 -27.20 -1.90
N GLU A 441 6.35 -28.39 -1.59
CA GLU A 441 5.80 -29.33 -2.56
C GLU A 441 4.28 -29.41 -2.34
N THR A 442 3.51 -29.12 -3.39
CA THR A 442 2.04 -29.11 -3.37
C THR A 442 1.51 -29.45 -4.77
N THR A 443 0.22 -29.23 -5.03
CA THR A 443 -0.38 -29.39 -6.36
C THR A 443 -1.07 -28.10 -6.82
N LEU A 444 -1.33 -27.96 -8.13
CA LEU A 444 -2.03 -26.80 -8.67
C LEU A 444 -3.42 -26.64 -8.04
N LYS A 445 -4.13 -27.74 -7.81
CA LYS A 445 -5.46 -27.72 -7.20
C LYS A 445 -5.41 -27.19 -5.76
N GLU A 446 -4.43 -27.62 -4.97
CA GLU A 446 -4.24 -27.14 -3.60
C GLU A 446 -3.80 -25.66 -3.56
N LEU A 447 -2.86 -25.30 -4.44
CA LEU A 447 -2.27 -23.96 -4.50
C LEU A 447 -3.27 -22.91 -5.01
N LEU A 448 -3.96 -23.18 -6.12
CA LEU A 448 -4.84 -22.22 -6.79
C LEU A 448 -6.30 -22.31 -6.34
N ARG A 449 -6.71 -23.41 -5.68
CA ARG A 449 -8.10 -23.65 -5.23
C ARG A 449 -9.14 -23.54 -6.36
N THR A 450 -8.78 -24.02 -7.56
CA THR A 450 -9.65 -24.04 -8.74
C THR A 450 -9.76 -25.45 -9.33
N GLU A 451 -10.89 -25.74 -9.98
CA GLU A 451 -11.10 -26.98 -10.73
C GLU A 451 -10.99 -26.78 -12.25
N GLU A 452 -10.72 -25.55 -12.68
CA GLU A 452 -10.67 -25.18 -14.11
C GLU A 452 -9.40 -25.67 -14.82
N ILE A 453 -8.34 -25.98 -14.07
CA ILE A 453 -7.04 -26.38 -14.58
C ILE A 453 -6.74 -27.81 -14.11
N SER A 454 -6.20 -28.63 -15.01
CA SER A 454 -5.79 -30.00 -14.67
C SER A 454 -4.73 -29.98 -13.56
N ASP A 455 -4.90 -30.85 -12.57
CA ASP A 455 -3.99 -30.87 -11.42
C ASP A 455 -2.62 -31.43 -11.79
N CYS A 456 -1.55 -30.82 -11.27
CA CYS A 456 -0.19 -31.31 -11.42
C CYS A 456 0.68 -30.90 -10.20
N PRO A 457 1.82 -31.58 -9.96
CA PRO A 457 2.80 -31.17 -8.97
C PRO A 457 3.27 -29.72 -9.15
N VAL A 458 3.41 -29.02 -8.03
CA VAL A 458 4.00 -27.67 -7.95
C VAL A 458 5.12 -27.69 -6.93
N VAL A 459 6.27 -27.12 -7.28
CA VAL A 459 7.38 -26.89 -6.36
C VAL A 459 7.66 -25.40 -6.28
N VAL A 460 7.60 -24.84 -5.07
CA VAL A 460 8.06 -23.47 -4.79
C VAL A 460 9.48 -23.55 -4.24
N LEU A 461 10.39 -22.81 -4.86
CA LEU A 461 11.81 -22.80 -4.49
C LEU A 461 12.01 -22.27 -3.06
N PRO A 462 13.00 -22.80 -2.33
CA PRO A 462 13.33 -22.32 -0.99
C PRO A 462 13.93 -20.92 -1.03
N GLY A 463 13.70 -20.14 0.03
CA GLY A 463 14.37 -18.86 0.28
C GLY A 463 15.54 -18.99 1.25
N ILE A 464 16.28 -17.89 1.45
CA ILE A 464 17.39 -17.81 2.41
C ILE A 464 16.94 -17.04 3.66
N SER A 465 16.23 -15.93 3.47
CA SER A 465 15.79 -15.04 4.54
C SER A 465 14.45 -14.37 4.21
N THR A 466 14.02 -13.39 5.00
CA THR A 466 12.82 -12.59 4.72
C THR A 466 12.94 -11.74 3.45
N TYR A 467 14.14 -11.24 3.14
CA TYR A 467 14.36 -10.32 2.02
C TYR A 467 15.15 -10.96 0.87
N VAL A 468 15.64 -12.19 1.03
CA VAL A 468 16.28 -12.97 -0.03
C VAL A 468 15.55 -14.29 -0.20
N GLY A 469 14.80 -14.44 -1.30
CA GLY A 469 13.91 -15.57 -1.53
C GLY A 469 14.41 -16.58 -2.57
N GLY A 470 13.46 -17.34 -3.08
CA GLY A 470 13.71 -18.42 -4.05
C GLY A 470 14.00 -17.92 -5.46
N ASP A 471 13.65 -16.68 -5.78
CA ASP A 471 14.09 -15.96 -6.97
C ASP A 471 15.62 -15.86 -7.07
N ILE A 472 16.29 -15.52 -5.97
CA ILE A 472 17.76 -15.46 -5.92
C ILE A 472 18.40 -16.84 -5.95
N ILE A 473 17.84 -17.82 -5.23
CA ILE A 473 18.28 -19.22 -5.35
C ILE A 473 18.14 -19.73 -6.78
N SER A 474 17.04 -19.39 -7.45
CA SER A 474 16.80 -19.70 -8.85
C SER A 474 17.87 -19.06 -9.75
N GLY A 475 18.18 -17.78 -9.56
CA GLY A 475 19.23 -17.08 -10.31
C GLY A 475 20.62 -17.68 -10.10
N LEU A 476 20.99 -17.98 -8.85
CA LEU A 476 22.26 -18.65 -8.51
C LEU A 476 22.37 -20.03 -9.19
N PHE A 477 21.26 -20.78 -9.26
CA PHE A 477 21.18 -22.06 -9.93
C PHE A 477 21.26 -21.96 -11.46
N ALA A 478 20.61 -20.94 -12.04
CA ALA A 478 20.70 -20.62 -13.46
C ALA A 478 22.16 -20.43 -13.88
N LEU A 479 22.89 -19.65 -13.09
CA LEU A 479 24.28 -19.25 -13.31
C LEU A 479 25.33 -20.26 -12.80
N GLU A 480 24.90 -21.39 -12.23
CA GLU A 480 25.75 -22.48 -11.73
C GLU A 480 26.73 -22.10 -10.61
N PHE A 481 26.32 -21.22 -9.69
CA PHE A 481 27.16 -20.86 -8.53
C PHE A 481 27.57 -22.09 -7.71
N ASP A 482 26.74 -23.13 -7.66
CA ASP A 482 27.02 -24.39 -6.98
C ASP A 482 28.12 -25.26 -7.64
N LYS A 483 28.58 -24.88 -8.84
CA LYS A 483 29.66 -25.57 -9.57
C LYS A 483 30.88 -24.69 -9.84
N ARG A 484 30.78 -23.38 -9.61
CA ARG A 484 31.86 -22.42 -9.88
C ARG A 484 32.94 -22.53 -8.83
N LYS A 485 34.20 -22.46 -9.27
CA LYS A 485 35.36 -22.36 -8.37
C LYS A 485 35.72 -20.90 -8.13
N GLU A 486 35.63 -20.12 -9.19
CA GLU A 486 35.92 -18.69 -9.24
C GLU A 486 34.79 -17.90 -8.58
N ILE A 487 35.14 -16.75 -7.99
CA ILE A 487 34.18 -15.90 -7.28
C ILE A 487 33.38 -15.11 -8.32
N SER A 488 32.06 -15.20 -8.22
CA SER A 488 31.14 -14.42 -9.06
C SER A 488 30.22 -13.57 -8.20
N VAL A 489 29.69 -12.51 -8.79
CA VAL A 489 28.64 -11.67 -8.21
C VAL A 489 27.38 -11.80 -9.04
N LEU A 490 26.22 -11.88 -8.39
CA LEU A 490 24.90 -11.71 -9.00
C LEU A 490 24.27 -10.48 -8.38
N ILE A 491 23.78 -9.56 -9.19
CA ILE A 491 22.99 -8.40 -8.77
C ILE A 491 21.66 -8.49 -9.50
N ASP A 492 20.58 -8.79 -8.78
CA ASP A 492 19.23 -8.72 -9.32
C ASP A 492 18.68 -7.32 -9.07
N LEU A 493 18.50 -6.58 -10.18
CA LEU A 493 17.99 -5.24 -10.10
C LEU A 493 16.48 -5.24 -10.31
N GLY A 494 15.74 -5.05 -9.23
CA GLY A 494 14.31 -4.81 -9.25
C GLY A 494 13.91 -3.69 -8.29
N THR A 495 12.70 -3.81 -7.75
CA THR A 495 12.17 -2.91 -6.71
C THR A 495 13.06 -2.94 -5.46
N ASN A 496 13.61 -4.12 -5.19
CA ASN A 496 14.70 -4.33 -4.24
C ASN A 496 15.99 -4.55 -5.05
N GLY A 497 17.13 -4.28 -4.41
CA GLY A 497 18.43 -4.67 -4.92
C GLY A 497 18.94 -5.89 -4.21
N GLU A 498 18.47 -7.08 -4.61
CA GLU A 498 19.02 -8.34 -4.14
C GLU A 498 20.35 -8.65 -4.82
N MET A 499 21.27 -9.26 -4.07
CA MET A 499 22.60 -9.54 -4.60
C MET A 499 23.26 -10.69 -3.85
N ALA A 500 24.20 -11.34 -4.53
CA ALA A 500 24.97 -12.44 -4.01
C ALA A 500 26.43 -12.36 -4.48
N ILE A 501 27.37 -12.76 -3.64
CA ILE A 501 28.78 -12.98 -3.99
C ILE A 501 29.21 -14.36 -3.52
N GLY A 502 29.94 -15.09 -4.36
CA GLY A 502 30.55 -16.33 -3.94
C GLY A 502 30.79 -17.34 -5.05
N ASN A 503 30.90 -18.59 -4.63
CA ASN A 503 31.20 -19.75 -5.46
C ASN A 503 30.60 -21.02 -4.82
N GLN A 504 31.01 -22.21 -5.27
CA GLN A 504 30.48 -23.49 -4.79
C GLN A 504 30.73 -23.75 -3.28
N GLU A 505 31.69 -23.06 -2.66
CA GLU A 505 32.09 -23.30 -1.27
C GLU A 505 31.33 -22.40 -0.29
N ARG A 506 31.10 -21.14 -0.67
CA ARG A 506 30.45 -20.14 0.18
C ARG A 506 29.82 -19.05 -0.66
N ILE A 507 28.61 -18.66 -0.29
CA ILE A 507 27.84 -17.57 -0.90
C ILE A 507 27.40 -16.62 0.22
N LEU A 508 27.61 -15.32 0.03
CA LEU A 508 27.00 -14.28 0.84
C LEU A 508 25.89 -13.62 0.04
N VAL A 509 24.74 -13.41 0.66
CA VAL A 509 23.59 -12.75 0.03
C VAL A 509 23.15 -11.54 0.83
N THR A 510 22.53 -10.57 0.17
CA THR A 510 21.85 -9.48 0.85
C THR A 510 20.76 -8.87 -0.04
N SER A 511 19.98 -7.96 0.54
CA SER A 511 18.96 -7.17 -0.16
C SER A 511 19.03 -5.72 0.32
N THR A 512 18.94 -4.80 -0.63
CA THR A 512 18.95 -3.36 -0.39
C THR A 512 17.61 -2.74 -0.79
N ALA A 513 17.16 -1.72 -0.06
CA ALA A 513 16.04 -0.90 -0.48
C ALA A 513 16.49 0.14 -1.52
N ALA A 514 16.65 -0.29 -2.77
CA ALA A 514 16.99 0.60 -3.88
C ALA A 514 15.81 1.50 -4.30
N GLY A 515 14.58 1.03 -4.09
CA GLY A 515 13.38 1.72 -4.52
C GLY A 515 13.11 1.51 -6.02
N PRO A 516 11.92 1.90 -6.50
CA PRO A 516 11.46 1.52 -7.83
C PRO A 516 12.00 2.41 -8.96
N ALA A 517 13.03 3.24 -8.71
CA ALA A 517 13.53 4.23 -9.67
C ALA A 517 13.96 3.58 -10.99
N PHE A 518 14.65 2.43 -10.92
CA PHE A 518 15.07 1.67 -12.09
C PHE A 518 13.93 0.92 -12.82
N GLU A 519 12.73 0.87 -12.23
CA GLU A 519 11.51 0.40 -12.90
C GLU A 519 10.67 1.56 -13.44
N GLY A 520 11.19 2.80 -13.38
CA GLY A 520 10.46 4.03 -13.70
C GLY A 520 9.46 4.45 -12.62
N GLY A 521 9.48 3.83 -11.45
CA GLY A 521 8.68 4.23 -10.28
C GLY A 521 9.27 5.44 -9.57
N ASN A 522 8.43 6.28 -8.96
CA ASN A 522 8.78 7.56 -8.31
C ASN A 522 9.39 8.65 -9.21
N ILE A 523 9.66 8.33 -10.48
CA ILE A 523 10.09 9.26 -11.52
C ILE A 523 8.87 10.00 -12.09
N VAL A 524 8.96 11.32 -12.28
CA VAL A 524 7.82 12.18 -12.67
C VAL A 524 7.21 11.76 -14.00
N CYS A 525 8.05 11.66 -15.04
CA CYS A 525 7.67 11.14 -16.36
C CYS A 525 7.98 9.63 -16.49
N GLY A 526 8.12 8.93 -15.38
CA GLY A 526 8.53 7.53 -15.33
C GLY A 526 7.44 6.56 -15.78
N THR A 527 7.85 5.55 -16.53
CA THR A 527 7.03 4.41 -16.93
C THR A 527 7.86 3.11 -16.89
N GLY A 528 7.22 1.95 -16.94
CA GLY A 528 7.96 0.69 -17.09
C GLY A 528 8.50 0.49 -18.51
N SER A 529 9.13 -0.65 -18.76
CA SER A 529 9.66 -1.00 -20.08
C SER A 529 8.56 -1.40 -21.07
N ILE A 530 7.77 -0.42 -21.53
CA ILE A 530 6.63 -0.57 -22.46
C ILE A 530 6.89 0.09 -23.82
N PRO A 531 6.15 -0.27 -24.89
CA PRO A 531 6.24 0.43 -26.17
C PRO A 531 6.04 1.95 -26.03
N GLY A 532 6.97 2.73 -26.59
CA GLY A 532 6.99 4.19 -26.48
C GLY A 532 7.71 4.73 -25.24
N ALA A 533 8.16 3.90 -24.30
CA ALA A 533 9.05 4.36 -23.24
C ALA A 533 10.42 4.69 -23.82
N ILE A 534 10.95 5.88 -23.50
CA ILE A 534 12.32 6.28 -23.83
C ILE A 534 13.28 5.35 -23.08
N CYS A 535 14.10 4.61 -23.84
CA CYS A 535 15.02 3.61 -23.32
C CYS A 535 16.49 3.89 -23.63
N HIS A 536 16.77 4.80 -24.56
CA HIS A 536 18.11 5.28 -24.89
C HIS A 536 18.07 6.81 -24.99
N VAL A 537 19.11 7.47 -24.47
CA VAL A 537 19.27 8.92 -24.52
C VAL A 537 20.73 9.24 -24.81
N ALA A 538 20.97 10.00 -25.88
CA ALA A 538 22.27 10.57 -26.21
C ALA A 538 22.14 12.08 -26.33
N MET A 539 23.22 12.80 -26.00
CA MET A 539 23.26 14.25 -26.10
C MET A 539 24.52 14.71 -26.83
N ASP A 540 24.43 15.70 -27.70
CA ASP A 540 25.63 16.30 -28.29
C ASP A 540 26.19 17.47 -27.44
N ALA A 541 27.27 18.09 -27.90
CA ALA A 541 27.89 19.22 -27.20
C ALA A 541 27.05 20.51 -27.26
N ASP A 542 26.10 20.60 -28.19
CA ASP A 542 25.17 21.72 -28.35
C ASP A 542 23.84 21.46 -27.61
N LEU A 543 23.78 20.40 -26.78
CA LEU A 543 22.61 19.95 -26.02
C LEU A 543 21.43 19.47 -26.89
N HIS A 544 21.67 19.04 -28.13
CA HIS A 544 20.65 18.32 -28.90
C HIS A 544 20.48 16.92 -28.32
N VAL A 545 19.23 16.59 -28.00
CA VAL A 545 18.86 15.30 -27.40
C VAL A 545 18.38 14.36 -28.49
N GLU A 546 19.00 13.20 -28.57
CA GLU A 546 18.54 12.07 -29.36
C GLU A 546 17.99 11.00 -28.43
N THR A 547 16.77 10.53 -28.69
CA THR A 547 16.11 9.50 -27.87
C THR A 547 15.64 8.34 -28.73
N GLU A 548 15.81 7.12 -28.23
CA GLU A 548 15.13 5.95 -28.78
C GLU A 548 14.08 5.43 -27.81
N THR A 549 12.96 4.98 -28.36
CA THR A 549 11.86 4.39 -27.60
C THR A 549 11.72 2.90 -27.89
N ILE A 550 11.21 2.15 -26.92
CA ILE A 550 10.89 0.74 -27.09
C ILE A 550 9.85 0.59 -28.21
N GLY A 551 10.19 -0.21 -29.22
CA GLY A 551 9.33 -0.48 -30.37
C GLY A 551 9.17 0.71 -31.34
N GLY A 552 9.98 1.77 -31.22
CA GLY A 552 9.96 2.92 -32.13
C GLY A 552 8.63 3.68 -32.15
N LYS A 553 7.88 3.64 -31.05
CA LYS A 553 6.59 4.33 -30.90
C LYS A 553 6.81 5.78 -30.42
N PRO A 554 5.82 6.68 -30.58
CA PRO A 554 5.89 8.02 -30.00
C PRO A 554 6.17 7.94 -28.49
N PRO A 555 6.96 8.88 -27.93
CA PRO A 555 7.40 8.79 -26.55
C PRO A 555 6.23 9.04 -25.59
N VAL A 556 6.03 8.15 -24.62
CA VAL A 556 4.95 8.22 -23.61
C VAL A 556 5.47 8.38 -22.17
N GLY A 557 6.78 8.22 -21.97
CA GLY A 557 7.46 8.35 -20.68
C GLY A 557 8.90 7.86 -20.79
N ILE A 558 9.57 7.72 -19.64
CA ILE A 558 10.97 7.31 -19.53
C ILE A 558 11.04 6.01 -18.72
N CYS A 559 11.66 4.96 -19.26
CA CYS A 559 11.92 3.74 -18.48
C CYS A 559 13.23 3.83 -17.71
N GLY A 560 13.51 2.85 -16.83
CA GLY A 560 14.69 2.87 -15.97
C GLY A 560 16.02 3.09 -16.69
N THR A 561 16.25 2.43 -17.83
CA THR A 561 17.46 2.65 -18.63
C THR A 561 17.50 4.07 -19.16
N GLY A 562 16.38 4.59 -19.68
CA GLY A 562 16.27 5.97 -20.13
C GLY A 562 16.59 6.99 -19.03
N VAL A 563 16.21 6.74 -17.78
CA VAL A 563 16.54 7.63 -16.64
C VAL A 563 18.03 7.57 -16.29
N ILE A 564 18.64 6.37 -16.28
CA ILE A 564 20.08 6.20 -16.07
C ILE A 564 20.86 6.94 -17.16
N GLU A 565 20.50 6.72 -18.43
CA GLU A 565 21.19 7.33 -19.55
C GLU A 565 21.01 8.85 -19.57
N SER A 566 19.79 9.35 -19.33
CA SER A 566 19.55 10.80 -19.22
C SER A 566 20.40 11.44 -18.13
N THR A 567 20.49 10.78 -16.96
CA THR A 567 21.31 11.26 -15.85
C THR A 567 22.79 11.28 -16.23
N CYS A 568 23.26 10.23 -16.92
CA CYS A 568 24.62 10.14 -17.42
C CYS A 568 24.95 11.26 -18.42
N GLU A 569 24.09 11.49 -19.42
CA GLU A 569 24.30 12.56 -20.41
C GLU A 569 24.28 13.95 -19.77
N LEU A 570 23.43 14.18 -18.77
CA LEU A 570 23.36 15.44 -18.05
C LEU A 570 24.60 15.68 -17.16
N LEU A 571 25.20 14.64 -16.61
CA LEU A 571 26.49 14.74 -15.91
C LEU A 571 27.61 15.05 -16.90
N ARG A 572 27.70 14.29 -18.00
CA ARG A 572 28.72 14.46 -19.05
C ARG A 572 28.68 15.84 -19.71
N THR A 573 27.50 16.45 -19.80
CA THR A 573 27.31 17.79 -20.37
C THR A 573 27.31 18.91 -19.32
N GLU A 574 27.71 18.60 -18.08
CA GLU A 574 27.78 19.56 -16.96
C GLU A 574 26.45 20.31 -16.76
N ARG A 575 25.32 19.63 -16.93
CA ARG A 575 23.97 20.13 -16.57
C ARG A 575 23.56 19.70 -15.17
N ILE A 576 24.23 18.69 -14.65
CA ILE A 576 24.14 18.21 -13.28
C ILE A 576 25.56 18.21 -12.68
N ASP A 577 25.71 18.69 -11.45
CA ASP A 577 26.98 18.62 -10.69
C ASP A 577 27.13 17.28 -9.94
N GLU A 578 28.27 17.05 -9.29
CA GLU A 578 28.55 15.83 -8.52
C GLU A 578 27.54 15.59 -7.39
N THR A 579 26.90 16.65 -6.90
CA THR A 579 25.86 16.57 -5.87
C THR A 579 24.50 16.15 -6.42
N GLY A 580 24.37 16.06 -7.74
CA GLY A 580 23.14 15.76 -8.45
C GLY A 580 22.25 16.97 -8.66
N ARG A 581 22.77 18.19 -8.47
CA ARG A 581 21.99 19.41 -8.65
C ARG A 581 21.97 19.81 -10.12
N LEU A 582 20.77 19.96 -10.67
CA LEU A 582 20.54 20.54 -11.99
C LEU A 582 20.88 22.03 -12.00
N ASP A 583 21.40 22.50 -13.14
CA ASP A 583 21.58 23.92 -13.43
C ASP A 583 20.34 24.76 -13.12
N GLU A 584 20.54 26.03 -12.76
CA GLU A 584 19.44 26.94 -12.34
C GLU A 584 18.33 27.05 -13.39
N GLU A 585 18.67 26.93 -14.68
CA GLU A 585 17.73 26.93 -15.80
C GLU A 585 16.73 25.77 -15.73
N TYR A 586 17.19 24.57 -15.35
CA TYR A 586 16.40 23.33 -15.35
C TYR A 586 15.93 22.90 -13.97
N PHE A 587 16.43 23.54 -12.90
CA PHE A 587 16.17 23.13 -11.53
C PHE A 587 14.67 23.04 -11.17
N LYS A 588 13.85 23.96 -11.71
CA LYS A 588 12.40 23.99 -11.45
C LYS A 588 11.57 23.24 -12.49
N GLU A 589 11.83 23.50 -13.77
CA GLU A 589 11.00 23.00 -14.87
C GLU A 589 11.48 21.64 -15.40
N GLY A 590 12.66 21.17 -14.99
CA GLY A 590 13.28 19.95 -15.52
C GLY A 590 13.88 20.14 -16.91
N PHE A 591 14.80 19.25 -17.26
CA PHE A 591 15.45 19.21 -18.56
C PHE A 591 14.59 18.46 -19.59
N PRO A 592 14.27 19.06 -20.75
CA PRO A 592 13.42 18.42 -21.76
C PRO A 592 14.15 17.30 -22.49
N LEU A 593 13.51 16.14 -22.65
CA LEU A 593 14.02 15.03 -23.46
C LEU A 593 13.34 14.90 -24.82
N THR A 594 12.21 15.58 -25.03
CA THR A 594 11.44 15.54 -26.28
C THR A 594 11.28 16.94 -26.87
N GLU A 595 11.18 17.04 -28.20
CA GLU A 595 10.99 18.31 -28.92
C GLU A 595 9.73 19.07 -28.50
N ASP A 596 8.67 18.35 -28.10
CA ASP A 596 7.42 18.93 -27.61
C ASP A 596 7.45 19.29 -26.12
N GLU A 597 8.61 19.09 -25.47
CA GLU A 597 8.91 19.34 -24.06
C GLU A 597 7.96 18.65 -23.05
N LYS A 598 7.18 17.65 -23.48
CA LYS A 598 6.24 16.97 -22.59
C LYS A 598 6.92 16.00 -21.64
N ILE A 599 8.03 15.39 -22.07
CA ILE A 599 8.79 14.44 -21.25
C ILE A 599 10.08 15.12 -20.82
N ARG A 600 10.26 15.22 -19.50
CA ARG A 600 11.36 15.95 -18.86
C ARG A 600 11.93 15.14 -17.72
N ILE A 601 13.21 15.38 -17.40
CA ILE A 601 13.88 14.89 -16.19
C ILE A 601 13.96 16.02 -15.18
N TYR A 602 13.40 15.80 -13.98
CA TYR A 602 13.35 16.79 -12.92
C TYR A 602 14.42 16.54 -11.86
N GLN A 603 14.71 17.57 -11.06
CA GLN A 603 15.65 17.49 -9.94
C GLN A 603 15.32 16.34 -8.96
N LYS A 604 14.03 16.08 -8.76
CA LYS A 604 13.55 14.97 -7.94
C LYS A 604 13.96 13.62 -8.54
N ASP A 605 13.86 13.46 -9.85
CA ASP A 605 14.17 12.21 -10.54
C ASP A 605 15.65 11.86 -10.41
N VAL A 606 16.53 12.86 -10.57
CA VAL A 606 17.97 12.72 -10.31
C VAL A 606 18.22 12.25 -8.87
N ARG A 607 17.47 12.79 -7.90
CA ARG A 607 17.59 12.40 -6.50
C ARG A 607 17.16 10.95 -6.24
N GLU A 608 16.10 10.48 -6.89
CA GLU A 608 15.67 9.07 -6.79
C GLU A 608 16.75 8.13 -7.36
N ILE A 609 17.41 8.52 -8.46
CA ILE A 609 18.54 7.75 -9.01
C ILE A 609 19.75 7.74 -8.08
N GLN A 610 20.10 8.85 -7.43
CA GLN A 610 21.18 8.86 -6.44
C GLN A 610 20.91 7.89 -5.29
N LEU A 611 19.69 7.89 -4.76
CA LEU A 611 19.29 6.99 -3.68
C LEU A 611 19.38 5.52 -4.12
N ALA A 612 18.87 5.21 -5.32
CA ALA A 612 18.84 3.86 -5.85
C ALA A 612 20.25 3.34 -6.20
N LYS A 613 21.07 4.15 -6.90
CA LYS A 613 22.44 3.76 -7.28
C LYS A 613 23.31 3.55 -6.04
N SER A 614 23.16 4.41 -5.04
CA SER A 614 23.94 4.32 -3.83
C SER A 614 23.59 3.05 -3.04
N ALA A 615 22.30 2.69 -2.96
CA ALA A 615 21.86 1.46 -2.31
C ALA A 615 22.51 0.22 -2.94
N ILE A 616 22.45 0.10 -4.27
CA ILE A 616 23.04 -1.02 -5.00
C ILE A 616 24.56 -1.05 -4.82
N ARG A 617 25.22 0.08 -5.06
CA ARG A 617 26.67 0.20 -4.98
C ARG A 617 27.20 -0.14 -3.60
N ALA A 618 26.60 0.43 -2.55
CA ALA A 618 26.98 0.21 -1.18
C ALA A 618 26.71 -1.23 -0.71
N GLY A 619 25.59 -1.82 -1.12
CA GLY A 619 25.28 -3.22 -0.82
C GLY A 619 26.32 -4.17 -1.41
N MET A 620 26.66 -3.96 -2.69
CA MET A 620 27.62 -4.78 -3.42
C MET A 620 29.01 -4.67 -2.80
N GLU A 621 29.50 -3.45 -2.55
CA GLU A 621 30.79 -3.26 -1.90
C GLU A 621 30.83 -3.82 -0.48
N THR A 622 29.72 -3.73 0.27
CA THR A 622 29.62 -4.36 1.59
C THR A 622 29.79 -5.86 1.46
N LEU A 623 29.13 -6.52 0.51
CA LEU A 623 29.30 -7.95 0.27
C LEU A 623 30.74 -8.31 -0.11
N ILE A 624 31.36 -7.58 -1.03
CA ILE A 624 32.75 -7.77 -1.45
C ILE A 624 33.70 -7.71 -0.24
N ARG A 625 33.55 -6.69 0.60
CA ARG A 625 34.38 -6.50 1.81
C ARG A 625 34.11 -7.59 2.87
N LYS A 626 32.86 -8.00 3.07
CA LYS A 626 32.49 -9.10 4.00
C LYS A 626 32.99 -10.46 3.51
N TYR A 627 33.05 -10.66 2.20
CA TYR A 627 33.66 -11.83 1.57
C TYR A 627 35.20 -11.80 1.62
N GLN A 628 35.78 -10.65 1.99
CA GLN A 628 37.23 -10.41 2.14
C GLN A 628 38.01 -10.51 0.82
N VAL A 629 37.41 -9.98 -0.25
CA VAL A 629 38.02 -9.92 -1.58
C VAL A 629 37.93 -8.51 -2.16
N SER A 630 38.57 -8.29 -3.29
CA SER A 630 38.53 -7.05 -4.06
C SER A 630 37.82 -7.24 -5.40
N CYS A 631 37.52 -6.15 -6.10
CA CYS A 631 36.98 -6.19 -7.47
C CYS A 631 37.91 -6.94 -8.45
N GLU A 632 39.21 -6.97 -8.20
CA GLU A 632 40.19 -7.69 -9.02
C GLU A 632 40.01 -9.21 -8.92
N ASP A 633 39.61 -9.72 -7.74
CA ASP A 633 39.43 -11.15 -7.46
C ASP A 633 38.12 -11.72 -8.02
N ILE A 634 37.16 -10.86 -8.37
CA ILE A 634 35.90 -11.26 -8.99
C ILE A 634 36.18 -11.72 -10.42
N ASP A 635 35.66 -12.88 -10.81
CA ASP A 635 35.78 -13.41 -12.18
C ASP A 635 34.68 -12.87 -13.09
N GLN A 636 33.44 -12.86 -12.60
CA GLN A 636 32.26 -12.39 -13.34
C GLN A 636 31.26 -11.68 -12.43
N MET A 637 30.60 -10.66 -12.97
CA MET A 637 29.51 -9.93 -12.34
C MET A 637 28.27 -9.99 -13.23
N TYR A 638 27.23 -10.68 -12.78
CA TYR A 638 25.99 -10.85 -13.51
C TYR A 638 24.96 -9.82 -13.07
N ILE A 639 24.44 -9.07 -14.03
CA ILE A 639 23.33 -8.13 -13.81
C ILE A 639 22.04 -8.77 -14.30
N ALA A 640 21.17 -9.10 -13.36
CA ALA A 640 19.85 -9.65 -13.59
C ALA A 640 18.76 -8.59 -13.37
N GLY A 641 17.52 -8.98 -13.69
CA GLY A 641 16.33 -8.16 -13.53
C GLY A 641 15.73 -7.74 -14.88
N GLY A 642 14.44 -7.39 -14.86
CA GLY A 642 13.67 -7.11 -16.09
C GLY A 642 14.19 -5.93 -16.92
N PHE A 643 14.96 -5.00 -16.32
CA PHE A 643 15.62 -3.91 -17.05
C PHE A 643 17.12 -4.14 -17.27
N GLY A 644 17.76 -5.01 -16.48
CA GLY A 644 19.21 -5.23 -16.49
C GLY A 644 19.75 -5.70 -17.84
N TYR A 645 18.95 -6.43 -18.62
CA TYR A 645 19.33 -6.92 -19.96
C TYR A 645 19.66 -5.81 -20.97
N LYS A 646 18.99 -4.65 -20.87
CA LYS A 646 19.19 -3.50 -21.77
C LYS A 646 19.98 -2.37 -21.12
N LEU A 647 20.59 -2.63 -19.97
CA LEU A 647 21.39 -1.64 -19.27
C LEU A 647 22.69 -1.37 -20.04
N ASP A 648 22.93 -0.11 -20.39
CA ASP A 648 24.24 0.32 -20.88
C ASP A 648 25.23 0.30 -19.70
N ILE A 649 26.15 -0.66 -19.73
CA ILE A 649 27.13 -0.88 -18.67
C ILE A 649 28.10 0.31 -18.56
N GLU A 650 28.47 0.93 -19.68
CA GLU A 650 29.35 2.09 -19.69
C GLU A 650 28.70 3.24 -18.91
N LYS A 651 27.45 3.56 -19.24
CA LYS A 651 26.71 4.64 -18.58
C LYS A 651 26.40 4.32 -17.13
N ALA A 652 26.10 3.05 -16.80
CA ALA A 652 25.91 2.61 -15.42
C ALA A 652 27.17 2.81 -14.57
N VAL A 653 28.35 2.54 -15.12
CA VAL A 653 29.63 2.78 -14.45
C VAL A 653 29.90 4.28 -14.32
N GLN A 654 29.65 5.09 -15.36
CA GLN A 654 29.85 6.55 -15.34
C GLN A 654 29.01 7.25 -14.26
N ILE A 655 27.77 6.82 -14.03
CA ILE A 655 26.96 7.38 -12.92
C ILE A 655 27.36 6.83 -11.53
N GLY A 656 28.30 5.88 -11.46
CA GLY A 656 28.75 5.23 -10.23
C GLY A 656 27.77 4.19 -9.67
N LEU A 657 26.92 3.58 -10.51
CA LEU A 657 26.09 2.44 -10.11
C LEU A 657 26.95 1.17 -9.97
N LEU A 658 27.86 0.96 -10.92
CA LEU A 658 28.73 -0.23 -11.01
C LEU A 658 30.22 0.16 -10.96
N PRO A 659 31.14 -0.78 -10.65
CA PRO A 659 32.57 -0.46 -10.49
C PRO A 659 33.26 -0.38 -11.82
N GLU A 660 34.04 0.69 -12.02
CA GLU A 660 34.96 0.77 -13.16
C GLU A 660 35.93 -0.42 -13.16
N GLU A 661 36.38 -0.87 -11.98
CA GLU A 661 37.31 -2.00 -11.85
C GLU A 661 36.71 -3.34 -12.31
N CYS A 662 35.38 -3.45 -12.32
CA CYS A 662 34.67 -4.67 -12.75
C CYS A 662 34.10 -4.56 -14.15
N LYS A 663 34.21 -3.41 -14.83
CA LYS A 663 33.53 -3.10 -16.09
C LYS A 663 33.61 -4.21 -17.14
N GLU A 664 34.83 -4.70 -17.41
CA GLU A 664 35.10 -5.77 -18.40
C GLU A 664 34.60 -7.16 -17.97
N LYS A 665 34.13 -7.30 -16.72
CA LYS A 665 33.65 -8.56 -16.11
C LYS A 665 32.12 -8.58 -15.95
N ILE A 666 31.45 -7.50 -16.36
CA ILE A 666 30.00 -7.36 -16.18
C ILE A 666 29.25 -7.95 -17.38
N THR A 667 28.31 -8.84 -17.10
CA THR A 667 27.43 -9.45 -18.09
C THR A 667 25.98 -9.30 -17.67
N ALA A 668 25.16 -8.70 -18.53
CA ALA A 668 23.71 -8.68 -18.34
C ALA A 668 23.09 -10.05 -18.70
N VAL A 669 22.27 -10.60 -17.81
CA VAL A 669 21.68 -11.94 -17.96
C VAL A 669 20.15 -11.95 -17.97
N GLY A 670 19.52 -10.79 -17.78
CA GLY A 670 18.06 -10.65 -17.80
C GLY A 670 17.36 -11.33 -16.63
N ASN A 671 16.23 -12.00 -16.88
CA ASN A 671 15.45 -12.64 -15.81
C ASN A 671 16.08 -13.98 -15.39
N SER A 672 17.07 -13.92 -14.48
CA SER A 672 17.74 -15.10 -13.94
C SER A 672 16.81 -15.98 -13.09
N SER A 673 15.81 -15.39 -12.43
CA SER A 673 14.82 -16.12 -11.63
C SER A 673 14.02 -17.10 -12.51
N LEU A 674 13.51 -16.63 -13.64
CA LEU A 674 12.76 -17.44 -14.59
C LEU A 674 13.66 -18.47 -15.30
N GLN A 675 14.89 -18.09 -15.67
CA GLN A 675 15.88 -19.00 -16.25
C GLN A 675 16.21 -20.16 -15.30
N GLY A 676 16.35 -19.89 -14.01
CA GLY A 676 16.58 -20.91 -13.00
C GLY A 676 15.40 -21.84 -12.82
N ALA A 677 14.17 -21.31 -12.81
CA ALA A 677 12.94 -22.08 -12.71
C ALA A 677 12.72 -22.97 -13.96
N LYS A 678 13.11 -22.49 -15.15
CA LYS A 678 13.17 -23.31 -16.36
C LYS A 678 14.20 -24.43 -16.24
N LYS A 679 15.45 -24.08 -15.91
CA LYS A 679 16.56 -25.05 -15.76
C LYS A 679 16.25 -26.14 -14.73
N SER A 680 15.43 -25.79 -13.74
CA SER A 680 14.92 -26.68 -12.71
C SER A 680 14.07 -27.82 -13.26
N LEU A 681 13.22 -27.54 -14.25
CA LEU A 681 12.40 -28.55 -14.94
C LEU A 681 13.25 -29.50 -15.80
N GLU A 682 14.45 -29.07 -16.20
CA GLU A 682 15.33 -29.79 -17.13
C GLU A 682 16.41 -30.63 -16.43
N THR A 683 16.46 -30.59 -15.09
CA THR A 683 17.56 -31.12 -14.27
C THR A 683 17.04 -32.10 -13.22
N ASP A 684 17.46 -33.38 -13.30
CA ASP A 684 16.98 -34.44 -12.41
C ASP A 684 17.31 -34.21 -10.92
N ASP A 685 18.48 -33.64 -10.61
CA ASP A 685 18.98 -33.43 -9.25
C ASP A 685 18.77 -31.99 -8.74
N ALA A 686 17.90 -31.21 -9.39
CA ALA A 686 17.78 -29.78 -9.16
C ALA A 686 17.44 -29.41 -7.71
N LYS A 687 16.52 -30.15 -7.07
CA LYS A 687 16.14 -29.95 -5.65
C LYS A 687 17.35 -30.05 -4.72
N ALA A 688 18.18 -31.07 -4.88
CA ALA A 688 19.38 -31.26 -4.06
C ALA A 688 20.39 -30.12 -4.26
N ARG A 689 20.44 -29.55 -5.46
CA ARG A 689 21.30 -28.41 -5.80
C ARG A 689 20.79 -27.10 -5.21
N TRP A 690 19.49 -26.79 -5.27
CA TRP A 690 18.94 -25.59 -4.58
C TRP A 690 19.14 -25.68 -3.07
N GLU A 691 18.87 -26.84 -2.47
CA GLU A 691 19.12 -27.06 -1.05
C GLU A 691 20.62 -26.92 -0.71
N SER A 692 21.51 -27.29 -1.63
CA SER A 692 22.94 -27.03 -1.47
C SER A 692 23.26 -25.55 -1.53
N LEU A 693 22.70 -24.81 -2.49
CA LEU A 693 22.87 -23.36 -2.57
C LEU A 693 22.41 -22.65 -1.29
N VAL A 694 21.23 -23.00 -0.78
CA VAL A 694 20.71 -22.47 0.49
C VAL A 694 21.68 -22.78 1.64
N ARG A 695 22.17 -24.02 1.76
CA ARG A 695 23.11 -24.39 2.84
C ARG A 695 24.44 -23.65 2.82
N HIS A 696 24.93 -23.29 1.63
CA HIS A 696 26.19 -22.54 1.49
C HIS A 696 25.98 -21.02 1.47
N SER A 697 24.72 -20.56 1.55
CA SER A 697 24.38 -19.14 1.57
C SER A 697 24.23 -18.61 2.99
N GLU A 698 24.79 -17.44 3.23
CA GLU A 698 24.70 -16.69 4.48
C GLU A 698 24.21 -15.26 4.18
N GLU A 699 23.16 -14.82 4.86
CA GLU A 699 22.65 -13.46 4.72
C GLU A 699 23.50 -12.45 5.49
N ILE A 700 23.83 -11.34 4.84
CA ILE A 700 24.41 -10.16 5.47
C ILE A 700 23.30 -9.11 5.65
N GLU A 701 22.95 -8.83 6.90
CA GLU A 701 21.97 -7.78 7.24
C GLU A 701 22.59 -6.39 7.10
N LEU A 702 22.16 -5.60 6.10
CA LEU A 702 22.70 -4.26 5.86
C LEU A 702 22.16 -3.21 6.80
N ALA A 703 20.94 -3.38 7.33
CA ALA A 703 20.29 -2.40 8.20
C ALA A 703 21.10 -2.10 9.47
N SER A 704 21.84 -3.10 9.98
CA SER A 704 22.73 -2.99 11.14
C SER A 704 24.20 -2.76 10.76
N SER A 705 24.53 -2.69 9.47
CA SER A 705 25.89 -2.53 8.97
C SER A 705 26.31 -1.06 8.91
N LYS A 706 27.19 -0.65 9.82
CA LYS A 706 27.83 0.69 9.79
C LYS A 706 28.59 0.94 8.48
N GLU A 707 29.22 -0.10 7.95
CA GLU A 707 29.97 -0.06 6.71
C GLU A 707 29.06 0.22 5.50
N PHE A 708 27.88 -0.40 5.45
CA PHE A 708 26.88 -0.11 4.43
C PHE A 708 26.42 1.35 4.51
N GLN A 709 26.16 1.88 5.71
CA GLN A 709 25.72 3.26 5.90
C GLN A 709 26.79 4.27 5.43
N GLU A 710 28.06 4.00 5.73
CA GLU A 710 29.19 4.83 5.29
C GLU A 710 29.31 4.83 3.75
N LEU A 711 29.32 3.65 3.14
CA LEU A 711 29.34 3.48 1.69
C LEU A 711 28.11 4.10 1.01
N TYR A 712 26.94 3.97 1.61
CA TYR A 712 25.71 4.56 1.09
C TYR A 712 25.79 6.09 1.09
N MET A 713 26.37 6.71 2.11
CA MET A 713 26.56 8.16 2.10
C MET A 713 27.61 8.61 1.07
N GLU A 714 28.68 7.83 0.91
CA GLU A 714 29.74 8.08 -0.06
C GLU A 714 29.23 8.03 -1.50
N HIS A 715 28.49 6.97 -1.84
CA HIS A 715 28.00 6.71 -3.20
C HIS A 715 26.75 7.50 -3.60
N MET A 716 26.28 8.42 -2.73
CA MET A 716 25.22 9.38 -3.09
C MET A 716 25.69 10.40 -4.12
N LEU A 717 26.95 10.81 -4.06
CA LEU A 717 27.54 11.71 -5.06
C LEU A 717 27.77 10.96 -6.38
N PHE A 718 27.71 11.68 -7.49
CA PHE A 718 28.18 11.15 -8.76
C PHE A 718 29.71 11.18 -8.80
N PRO A 719 30.36 10.23 -9.50
CA PRO A 719 31.81 10.26 -9.67
C PRO A 719 32.27 11.58 -10.31
N GLU A 720 33.35 12.17 -9.79
CA GLU A 720 34.07 13.26 -10.46
C GLU A 720 34.94 12.64 -11.57
N GLU A 721 34.97 13.28 -12.75
CA GLU A 721 35.86 12.88 -13.87
C GLU A 721 37.36 13.09 -13.56
#